data_AF-A0A2E0UGR3-F1
#
_entry.id   AF-A0A2E0UGR3-F1
#
_cell.length_a   1.000
_cell.length_b   1.000
_cell.length_c   1.000
_cell.angle_alpha   90.00
_cell.angle_beta   90.00
_cell.angle_gamma   90.00
#
_symmetry.space_group_name_H-M   'P 1'
#
loop_
_entity.id
_entity.type
_entity.pdbx_description
1 polymer ?
#
loop_
_entity_poly.entity_id
_entity_poly.type
_entity_poly.pdbx_seq_one_letter_code
_entity_poly.pdbx_strand_id
1 'polypeptide(L)'
;EQIELNEINGASAVNTITFESFTGNNNNVFLEYSASSSSNYTVFFNGADHITMKNMTIRALNASYSHVIEVEGGAEYNTLDNLILEGQPSTSTSTNRAVLYSSDDEDNYWTVKNCRFLNGSSAVYWEGSSTSSLESGTVFENNIAENFYYYGMRFAYQNAPYVKGNEIKSNTTYTSYGLYMYYCDNAMRVLGNSIFYNGSGSKYGLRLYYCDASTGAEGITANNFVTIDNGSSTAYGLYIYYADYQKVYFNTSYVNSTSSSGRAIYTYYGDDVQLSHNIGYNAGSGYAWYNYPSSGTNILASDYNVFYTNGTSLAYYSGGAVADLPALQAASGTDANSIEKNVYFADPANGDLHLVSPSEDDTDLHGMLLPEVTDDIDGDNRIVPFRGADEACYIVDGSIWFDFVNASGDPKPYVNVPGQIGVRYHVEFPEFDSDITITLNFYTVPGNSLVYTTQLYVQKQFGVTLDGYTMVNVDNIAEGFYRVEAVFNTKNSCGGYRDYIPADNSLLAMQNGADPCVVWPGDVNNDGIANYADKKALAGYIHDANLNPLWLRGPARYRADASVNPLTYLEWKPQASLPWSTPEGCYMDCDGNGVVNTFDNILFKKNWMRTHGAFQAKDEDVFSAATFDMSRNFPNPFNPSTTINYSVPERSHVQIIVTDMMGREVATLVNETVEAGVRSLTFDAANLPSGVYVATASMQGTETGLTFTKTIRMTLSK
;
A
#
# COMPACT_ATOMS: atom_id res chain seq x y z
N GLU A 1 -16.30 21.64 -52.23
CA GLU A 1 -15.11 22.01 -53.02
C GLU A 1 -14.05 20.92 -52.85
N GLN A 2 -13.25 20.67 -53.88
CA GLN A 2 -12.05 19.85 -53.76
C GLN A 2 -10.84 20.78 -53.65
N ILE A 3 -9.99 20.58 -52.64
CA ILE A 3 -8.84 21.45 -52.36
C ILE A 3 -7.57 20.62 -52.41
N GLU A 4 -6.57 21.14 -53.11
CA GLU A 4 -5.21 20.61 -53.13
C GLU A 4 -4.26 21.73 -52.67
N LEU A 5 -3.57 21.49 -51.56
CA LEU A 5 -2.58 22.37 -50.96
C LEU A 5 -1.21 21.87 -51.42
N ASN A 6 -0.61 22.60 -52.34
CA ASN A 6 0.79 22.40 -52.73
C ASN A 6 1.71 23.23 -51.83
N GLU A 7 3.02 22.99 -51.90
CA GLU A 7 4.03 23.83 -51.26
C GLU A 7 3.77 25.34 -51.54
N ILE A 8 3.73 26.14 -50.46
CA ILE A 8 3.46 27.58 -50.54
C ILE A 8 4.74 28.35 -50.26
N ASN A 9 5.25 29.04 -51.28
CA ASN A 9 6.49 29.81 -51.16
C ASN A 9 6.38 30.88 -50.06
N GLY A 10 7.32 30.84 -49.11
CA GLY A 10 7.40 31.76 -47.98
C GLY A 10 6.77 31.23 -46.69
N ALA A 11 6.04 30.10 -46.74
CA ALA A 11 5.62 29.38 -45.54
C ALA A 11 6.84 28.91 -44.74
N SER A 12 6.79 29.06 -43.42
CA SER A 12 7.88 28.68 -42.50
C SER A 12 7.35 28.61 -41.07
N ALA A 13 8.19 28.15 -40.14
CA ALA A 13 7.89 28.20 -38.70
C ALA A 13 7.57 29.62 -38.16
N VAL A 14 7.94 30.70 -38.89
CA VAL A 14 7.61 32.09 -38.53
C VAL A 14 6.37 32.59 -39.29
N ASN A 15 6.28 32.25 -40.56
CA ASN A 15 5.18 32.65 -41.45
C ASN A 15 4.29 31.44 -41.71
N THR A 16 3.44 31.10 -40.74
CA THR A 16 2.49 30.00 -40.88
C THR A 16 1.23 30.46 -41.59
N ILE A 17 0.49 29.52 -42.18
CA ILE A 17 -0.77 29.80 -42.88
C ILE A 17 -1.90 29.12 -42.12
N THR A 18 -2.99 29.83 -41.85
CA THR A 18 -4.14 29.28 -41.13
C THR A 18 -5.41 29.43 -41.95
N PHE A 19 -6.11 28.31 -42.13
CA PHE A 19 -7.47 28.26 -42.63
C PHE A 19 -8.40 28.05 -41.43
N GLU A 20 -9.31 29.00 -41.19
CA GLU A 20 -10.29 28.88 -40.13
C GLU A 20 -11.65 29.51 -40.46
N SER A 21 -12.70 29.01 -39.81
CA SER A 21 -13.99 29.68 -39.80
C SER A 21 -13.89 31.03 -39.10
N PHE A 22 -14.41 32.08 -39.73
CA PHE A 22 -14.43 33.44 -39.16
C PHE A 22 -15.13 33.49 -37.79
N THR A 23 -16.11 32.61 -37.55
CA THR A 23 -16.84 32.58 -36.27
C THR A 23 -16.16 31.71 -35.22
N GLY A 24 -15.08 31.00 -35.56
CA GLY A 24 -14.45 30.00 -34.70
C GLY A 24 -15.31 28.76 -34.39
N ASN A 25 -16.42 28.56 -35.12
CA ASN A 25 -17.32 27.42 -34.92
C ASN A 25 -17.23 26.48 -36.13
N ASN A 26 -16.96 25.20 -35.84
CA ASN A 26 -16.78 24.16 -36.84
C ASN A 26 -18.04 23.79 -37.63
N ASN A 27 -19.22 24.18 -37.16
CA ASN A 27 -20.49 23.97 -37.86
C ASN A 27 -20.89 25.09 -38.83
N ASN A 28 -20.07 26.15 -38.97
CA ASN A 28 -20.40 27.29 -39.82
C ASN A 28 -19.73 27.25 -41.20
N VAL A 29 -18.71 26.41 -41.38
CA VAL A 29 -17.97 26.23 -42.64
C VAL A 29 -17.93 24.75 -42.98
N PHE A 30 -18.38 24.41 -44.19
CA PHE A 30 -18.38 23.05 -44.72
C PHE A 30 -17.56 23.00 -46.01
N LEU A 31 -16.56 22.13 -46.04
CA LEU A 31 -15.83 21.76 -47.26
C LEU A 31 -16.24 20.35 -47.63
N GLU A 32 -16.96 20.18 -48.73
CA GLU A 32 -17.50 18.87 -49.10
C GLU A 32 -17.32 18.51 -50.57
N TYR A 33 -16.97 17.25 -50.85
CA TYR A 33 -16.72 16.82 -52.23
C TYR A 33 -17.05 15.34 -52.48
N SER A 34 -17.42 15.06 -53.73
CA SER A 34 -17.64 13.71 -54.26
C SER A 34 -16.39 13.26 -55.04
N ALA A 35 -15.43 12.66 -54.33
CA ALA A 35 -14.14 12.22 -54.88
C ALA A 35 -14.22 11.03 -55.85
N SER A 36 -13.13 10.70 -56.54
CA SER A 36 -13.08 9.61 -57.53
C SER A 36 -11.83 8.75 -57.34
N SER A 37 -11.72 7.65 -58.08
CA SER A 37 -10.57 6.75 -57.95
C SER A 37 -9.23 7.35 -58.38
N SER A 38 -9.24 8.44 -59.16
CA SER A 38 -8.03 9.14 -59.62
C SER A 38 -7.68 10.35 -58.75
N SER A 39 -8.55 10.74 -57.81
CA SER A 39 -8.37 11.88 -56.92
C SER A 39 -9.31 11.68 -55.74
N ASN A 40 -8.80 11.01 -54.71
CA ASN A 40 -9.58 10.35 -53.67
C ASN A 40 -9.76 11.21 -52.40
N TYR A 41 -9.84 12.53 -52.53
CA TYR A 41 -9.82 13.41 -51.37
C TYR A 41 -10.84 14.55 -51.47
N THR A 42 -11.19 15.11 -50.31
CA THR A 42 -11.84 16.42 -50.24
C THR A 42 -10.78 17.52 -50.06
N VAL A 43 -9.82 17.30 -49.18
CA VAL A 43 -8.61 18.14 -49.01
C VAL A 43 -7.37 17.26 -49.14
N PHE A 44 -6.40 17.70 -49.92
CA PHE A 44 -5.11 17.03 -50.08
C PHE A 44 -3.97 17.97 -49.69
N PHE A 45 -3.13 17.55 -48.75
CA PHE A 45 -1.84 18.15 -48.46
C PHE A 45 -0.80 17.45 -49.32
N ASN A 46 -0.29 18.15 -50.33
CA ASN A 46 0.67 17.66 -51.31
C ASN A 46 2.00 18.41 -51.13
N GLY A 47 2.79 17.97 -50.15
CA GLY A 47 4.04 18.65 -49.75
C GLY A 47 3.85 20.07 -49.22
N ALA A 48 2.66 20.38 -48.69
CA ALA A 48 2.38 21.69 -48.10
C ALA A 48 2.81 21.73 -46.63
N ASP A 49 3.65 22.70 -46.28
CA ASP A 49 4.22 22.80 -44.93
C ASP A 49 3.67 23.99 -44.14
N HIS A 50 3.72 23.89 -42.82
CA HIS A 50 3.38 24.99 -41.90
C HIS A 50 1.94 25.51 -42.04
N ILE A 51 1.02 24.62 -42.40
CA ILE A 51 -0.40 24.91 -42.55
C ILE A 51 -1.16 24.47 -41.30
N THR A 52 -2.07 25.32 -40.84
CA THR A 52 -3.07 24.97 -39.82
C THR A 52 -4.46 25.03 -40.42
N MET A 53 -5.23 23.95 -40.30
CA MET A 53 -6.68 23.96 -40.55
C MET A 53 -7.42 23.80 -39.23
N LYS A 54 -8.34 24.72 -38.94
CA LYS A 54 -9.07 24.69 -37.67
C LYS A 54 -10.51 25.18 -37.73
N ASN A 55 -11.33 24.75 -36.78
CA ASN A 55 -12.69 25.23 -36.55
C ASN A 55 -13.59 25.12 -37.80
N MET A 56 -13.60 23.99 -38.52
CA MET A 56 -14.50 23.76 -39.67
C MET A 56 -14.86 22.29 -39.83
N THR A 57 -15.84 22.01 -40.70
CA THR A 57 -16.25 20.65 -41.06
C THR A 57 -15.79 20.33 -42.48
N ILE A 58 -15.21 19.14 -42.68
CA ILE A 58 -14.77 18.63 -43.98
C ILE A 58 -15.46 17.28 -44.20
N ARG A 59 -16.06 17.05 -45.37
CA ARG A 59 -16.91 15.89 -45.63
C ARG A 59 -16.66 15.26 -47.00
N ALA A 60 -16.46 13.95 -47.02
CA ALA A 60 -16.54 13.16 -48.23
C ALA A 60 -18.00 12.74 -48.51
N LEU A 61 -18.50 12.98 -49.72
CA LEU A 61 -19.91 12.71 -50.10
C LEU A 61 -20.13 11.34 -50.75
N ASN A 62 -19.07 10.69 -51.24
CA ASN A 62 -19.17 9.41 -51.93
C ASN A 62 -18.97 8.23 -50.98
N ALA A 63 -19.68 7.13 -51.20
CA ALA A 63 -19.56 5.92 -50.38
C ALA A 63 -18.33 5.05 -50.70
N SER A 64 -17.61 5.38 -51.78
CA SER A 64 -16.35 4.74 -52.20
C SER A 64 -15.46 5.83 -52.75
N TYR A 65 -14.15 5.70 -52.52
CA TYR A 65 -13.20 6.78 -52.75
C TYR A 65 -13.64 8.05 -52.01
N SER A 66 -13.37 8.05 -50.71
CA SER A 66 -13.95 9.00 -49.77
C SER A 66 -12.96 9.45 -48.71
N HIS A 67 -11.68 9.70 -49.06
CA HIS A 67 -10.82 10.39 -48.09
C HIS A 67 -11.35 11.79 -47.84
N VAL A 68 -11.38 12.17 -46.56
CA VAL A 68 -11.75 13.52 -46.16
C VAL A 68 -10.51 14.38 -46.27
N ILE A 69 -9.42 13.96 -45.61
CA ILE A 69 -8.09 14.54 -45.76
C ILE A 69 -7.11 13.46 -46.20
N GLU A 70 -6.34 13.78 -47.23
CA GLU A 70 -5.21 13.00 -47.73
C GLU A 70 -3.93 13.82 -47.49
N VAL A 71 -2.83 13.15 -47.11
CA VAL A 71 -1.52 13.76 -46.87
C VAL A 71 -0.47 12.89 -47.57
N GLU A 72 0.32 13.53 -48.43
CA GLU A 72 1.47 12.94 -49.13
C GLU A 72 2.46 14.06 -49.52
N GLY A 73 3.58 13.67 -50.14
CA GLY A 73 4.55 14.57 -50.73
C GLY A 73 5.52 15.18 -49.72
N GLY A 74 5.70 14.53 -48.57
CA GLY A 74 6.50 15.02 -47.44
C GLY A 74 5.94 16.33 -46.88
N ALA A 75 4.64 16.36 -46.59
CA ALA A 75 4.00 17.54 -46.02
C ALA A 75 4.32 17.62 -44.53
N GLU A 76 5.05 18.63 -44.08
CA GLU A 76 5.59 18.69 -42.72
C GLU A 76 5.07 19.88 -41.88
N TYR A 77 5.14 19.74 -40.55
CA TYR A 77 4.81 20.82 -39.59
C TYR A 77 3.38 21.36 -39.72
N ASN A 78 2.43 20.50 -40.05
CA ASN A 78 1.04 20.87 -40.21
C ASN A 78 0.21 20.59 -38.96
N THR A 79 -0.92 21.27 -38.85
CA THR A 79 -1.83 21.14 -37.70
C THR A 79 -3.29 21.06 -38.13
N LEU A 80 -4.00 20.06 -37.59
CA LEU A 80 -5.45 19.97 -37.62
C LEU A 80 -5.97 20.20 -36.20
N ASP A 81 -6.83 21.21 -36.00
CA ASP A 81 -7.32 21.58 -34.67
C ASP A 81 -8.83 21.86 -34.65
N ASN A 82 -9.59 21.15 -33.81
CA ASN A 82 -11.03 21.34 -33.66
C ASN A 82 -11.82 21.23 -34.99
N LEU A 83 -11.46 20.25 -35.81
CA LEU A 83 -12.16 19.91 -37.05
C LEU A 83 -13.21 18.82 -36.82
N ILE A 84 -14.27 18.84 -37.64
CA ILE A 84 -15.16 17.68 -37.80
C ILE A 84 -14.86 17.09 -39.20
N LEU A 85 -14.38 15.85 -39.23
CA LEU A 85 -14.00 15.14 -40.45
C LEU A 85 -14.97 13.98 -40.69
N GLU A 86 -15.80 14.10 -41.71
CA GLU A 86 -16.94 13.21 -41.93
C GLU A 86 -16.76 12.36 -43.20
N GLY A 87 -16.47 11.07 -42.99
CA GLY A 87 -16.57 10.05 -44.02
C GLY A 87 -18.01 9.54 -44.18
N GLN A 88 -18.18 8.53 -45.04
CA GLN A 88 -19.44 7.82 -45.20
C GLN A 88 -19.47 6.50 -44.40
N PRO A 89 -20.64 6.05 -43.92
CA PRO A 89 -20.78 4.72 -43.33
C PRO A 89 -20.24 3.62 -44.25
N SER A 90 -19.40 2.74 -43.72
CA SER A 90 -18.69 1.73 -44.50
C SER A 90 -18.90 0.33 -43.94
N THR A 91 -18.94 -0.66 -44.84
CA THR A 91 -18.83 -2.09 -44.55
C THR A 91 -17.60 -2.72 -45.24
N SER A 92 -16.67 -1.88 -45.67
CA SER A 92 -15.44 -2.26 -46.36
C SER A 92 -14.22 -1.88 -45.54
N THR A 93 -13.20 -2.72 -45.57
CA THR A 93 -11.87 -2.48 -44.98
C THR A 93 -10.92 -1.73 -45.90
N SER A 94 -11.36 -1.33 -47.11
CA SER A 94 -10.51 -0.62 -48.07
C SER A 94 -10.04 0.72 -47.51
N THR A 95 -8.76 0.99 -47.60
CA THR A 95 -8.13 2.26 -47.17
C THR A 95 -8.66 3.45 -47.94
N ASN A 96 -9.14 3.29 -49.17
CA ASN A 96 -9.80 4.31 -50.01
C ASN A 96 -11.01 5.01 -49.36
N ARG A 97 -11.39 4.62 -48.15
CA ARG A 97 -12.51 5.16 -47.37
C ARG A 97 -12.07 5.62 -45.97
N ALA A 98 -10.78 5.78 -45.73
CA ALA A 98 -10.25 6.36 -44.51
C ALA A 98 -10.67 7.83 -44.39
N VAL A 99 -10.88 8.34 -43.18
CA VAL A 99 -11.26 9.74 -42.99
C VAL A 99 -10.01 10.63 -43.10
N LEU A 100 -8.99 10.35 -42.29
CA LEU A 100 -7.65 10.90 -42.44
C LEU A 100 -6.71 9.81 -42.96
N TYR A 101 -6.03 10.09 -44.07
CA TYR A 101 -5.17 9.14 -44.76
C TYR A 101 -3.79 9.75 -45.04
N SER A 102 -2.74 9.06 -44.59
CA SER A 102 -1.34 9.24 -44.99
C SER A 102 -0.72 7.84 -45.14
N SER A 103 0.07 7.64 -46.19
CA SER A 103 0.75 6.36 -46.43
C SER A 103 2.04 6.51 -47.22
N ASP A 104 3.04 5.68 -46.88
CA ASP A 104 4.27 5.47 -47.66
C ASP A 104 5.10 6.75 -47.89
N ASP A 105 5.07 7.71 -46.94
CA ASP A 105 5.85 8.96 -47.01
C ASP A 105 6.44 9.36 -45.63
N GLU A 106 7.26 10.41 -45.59
CA GLU A 106 7.80 11.00 -44.36
C GLU A 106 7.11 12.35 -44.09
N ASP A 107 5.84 12.31 -43.70
CA ASP A 107 5.05 13.49 -43.34
C ASP A 107 5.34 13.93 -41.90
N ASN A 108 6.53 14.43 -41.60
CA ASN A 108 6.96 14.66 -40.23
C ASN A 108 6.23 15.83 -39.52
N TYR A 109 6.22 15.77 -38.18
CA TYR A 109 5.79 16.85 -37.29
C TYR A 109 4.32 17.27 -37.43
N TRP A 110 3.42 16.31 -37.66
CA TRP A 110 1.98 16.57 -37.64
C TRP A 110 1.42 16.64 -36.23
N THR A 111 0.55 17.62 -36.00
CA THR A 111 -0.27 17.73 -34.80
C THR A 111 -1.74 17.67 -35.15
N VAL A 112 -2.45 16.66 -34.66
CA VAL A 112 -3.90 16.51 -34.84
C VAL A 112 -4.56 16.49 -33.48
N LYS A 113 -5.35 17.52 -33.18
CA LYS A 113 -5.93 17.68 -31.85
C LYS A 113 -7.36 18.18 -31.85
N ASN A 114 -8.11 17.79 -30.82
CA ASN A 114 -9.51 18.19 -30.63
C ASN A 114 -10.41 17.89 -31.83
N CYS A 115 -10.00 17.02 -32.75
CA CYS A 115 -10.74 16.71 -33.96
C CYS A 115 -11.72 15.57 -33.74
N ARG A 116 -12.81 15.55 -34.50
CA ARG A 116 -13.80 14.48 -34.50
C ARG A 116 -13.83 13.79 -35.86
N PHE A 117 -13.52 12.49 -35.90
CA PHE A 117 -13.56 11.63 -37.07
C PHE A 117 -14.84 10.80 -37.05
N LEU A 118 -15.67 10.90 -38.09
CA LEU A 118 -16.94 10.21 -38.19
C LEU A 118 -16.97 9.25 -39.39
N ASN A 119 -17.36 8.00 -39.13
CA ASN A 119 -17.53 6.93 -40.12
C ASN A 119 -16.20 6.54 -40.84
N GLY A 120 -16.32 5.98 -42.05
CA GLY A 120 -15.18 5.50 -42.84
C GLY A 120 -14.80 4.04 -42.59
N SER A 121 -13.89 3.53 -43.40
CA SER A 121 -13.22 2.25 -43.11
C SER A 121 -12.26 2.39 -41.94
N SER A 122 -11.54 3.51 -41.90
CA SER A 122 -10.61 3.90 -40.85
C SER A 122 -10.88 5.34 -40.44
N ALA A 123 -10.89 5.66 -39.16
CA ALA A 123 -10.96 7.07 -38.74
C ALA A 123 -9.60 7.75 -39.00
N VAL A 124 -8.51 7.11 -38.58
CA VAL A 124 -7.14 7.53 -38.91
C VAL A 124 -6.37 6.35 -39.47
N TYR A 125 -5.78 6.55 -40.64
CA TYR A 125 -4.79 5.67 -41.25
C TYR A 125 -3.54 6.49 -41.51
N TRP A 126 -2.54 6.33 -40.63
CA TRP A 126 -1.34 7.16 -40.61
C TRP A 126 -0.12 6.26 -40.68
N GLU A 127 0.58 6.24 -41.82
CA GLU A 127 1.80 5.45 -42.00
C GLU A 127 2.97 6.31 -42.44
N GLY A 128 4.07 6.17 -41.73
CA GLY A 128 5.37 6.57 -42.23
C GLY A 128 5.85 5.62 -43.32
N SER A 129 7.09 5.83 -43.77
CA SER A 129 7.64 5.13 -44.93
C SER A 129 7.99 3.66 -44.69
N SER A 130 8.74 3.33 -43.63
CA SER A 130 9.18 1.95 -43.37
C SER A 130 9.82 1.78 -41.98
N THR A 131 10.13 0.54 -41.59
CA THR A 131 10.92 0.26 -40.37
C THR A 131 12.35 0.81 -40.38
N SER A 132 12.86 1.23 -41.54
CA SER A 132 14.17 1.88 -41.68
C SER A 132 14.11 3.40 -41.83
N SER A 133 12.91 3.96 -41.99
CA SER A 133 12.63 5.37 -42.20
C SER A 133 11.33 5.69 -41.48
N LEU A 134 11.46 5.95 -40.18
CA LEU A 134 10.34 6.19 -39.28
C LEU A 134 9.98 7.68 -39.29
N GLU A 135 8.69 7.96 -39.38
CA GLU A 135 8.14 9.31 -39.31
C GLU A 135 8.23 9.87 -37.89
N SER A 136 8.66 11.11 -37.72
CA SER A 136 8.94 11.71 -36.42
C SER A 136 8.01 12.88 -36.12
N GLY A 137 7.72 13.10 -34.82
CA GLY A 137 6.99 14.29 -34.37
C GLY A 137 5.46 14.21 -34.48
N THR A 138 4.92 13.01 -34.69
CA THR A 138 3.48 12.75 -34.77
C THR A 138 2.81 12.91 -33.40
N VAL A 139 1.82 13.80 -33.34
CA VAL A 139 1.07 14.13 -32.13
C VAL A 139 -0.43 14.02 -32.41
N PHE A 140 -1.13 13.14 -31.69
CA PHE A 140 -2.58 12.98 -31.74
C PHE A 140 -3.18 13.11 -30.34
N GLU A 141 -3.86 14.23 -30.09
CA GLU A 141 -4.34 14.60 -28.75
C GLU A 141 -5.84 14.90 -28.70
N ASN A 142 -6.55 14.33 -27.73
CA ASN A 142 -7.94 14.69 -27.42
C ASN A 142 -8.89 14.60 -28.62
N ASN A 143 -8.65 13.67 -29.54
CA ASN A 143 -9.51 13.46 -30.69
C ASN A 143 -10.58 12.41 -30.41
N ILE A 144 -11.69 12.48 -31.15
CA ILE A 144 -12.81 11.55 -31.05
C ILE A 144 -12.95 10.79 -32.38
N ALA A 145 -12.89 9.47 -32.36
CA ALA A 145 -13.12 8.61 -33.53
C ALA A 145 -14.34 7.71 -33.31
N GLU A 146 -15.37 7.88 -34.15
CA GLU A 146 -16.64 7.16 -33.99
C GLU A 146 -17.11 6.47 -35.29
N ASN A 147 -17.77 5.33 -35.13
CA ASN A 147 -18.48 4.61 -36.21
C ASN A 147 -17.60 4.15 -37.38
N PHE A 148 -16.30 3.99 -37.17
CA PHE A 148 -15.38 3.38 -38.14
C PHE A 148 -15.62 1.86 -38.26
N TYR A 149 -15.32 1.30 -39.43
CA TYR A 149 -15.57 -0.12 -39.71
C TYR A 149 -14.41 -1.05 -39.33
N TYR A 150 -13.16 -0.62 -39.53
CA TYR A 150 -11.97 -1.47 -39.42
C TYR A 150 -10.92 -0.93 -38.44
N TYR A 151 -10.33 0.24 -38.69
CA TYR A 151 -9.34 0.88 -37.80
C TYR A 151 -9.92 2.14 -37.15
N GLY A 152 -9.81 2.27 -35.82
CA GLY A 152 -10.12 3.52 -35.14
C GLY A 152 -9.02 4.52 -35.46
N MET A 153 -7.86 4.32 -34.86
CA MET A 153 -6.64 5.02 -35.20
C MET A 153 -5.51 4.03 -35.40
N ARG A 154 -4.89 4.06 -36.58
CA ARG A 154 -3.74 3.24 -36.90
C ARG A 154 -2.53 4.13 -37.18
N PHE A 155 -1.45 3.85 -36.47
CA PHE A 155 -0.14 4.48 -36.61
C PHE A 155 0.87 3.42 -37.00
N ALA A 156 1.55 3.63 -38.12
CA ALA A 156 2.56 2.71 -38.62
C ALA A 156 3.90 3.41 -38.88
N TYR A 157 5.01 2.74 -38.56
CA TYR A 157 6.36 3.21 -38.86
C TYR A 157 6.66 4.61 -38.29
N GLN A 158 6.41 4.76 -36.98
CA GLN A 158 6.55 6.03 -36.28
C GLN A 158 7.74 6.00 -35.32
N ASN A 159 8.42 7.12 -35.18
CA ASN A 159 9.49 7.36 -34.22
C ASN A 159 8.94 8.17 -33.04
N ALA A 160 8.74 7.50 -31.90
CA ALA A 160 8.26 8.07 -30.65
C ALA A 160 6.97 8.91 -30.80
N PRO A 161 5.87 8.37 -31.39
CA PRO A 161 4.62 9.11 -31.51
C PRO A 161 4.02 9.42 -30.14
N TYR A 162 3.29 10.54 -30.06
CA TYR A 162 2.57 10.99 -28.87
C TYR A 162 1.06 10.93 -29.10
N VAL A 163 0.40 9.91 -28.54
CA VAL A 163 -1.03 9.63 -28.71
C VAL A 163 -1.71 9.69 -27.34
N LYS A 164 -2.38 10.82 -27.04
CA LYS A 164 -2.93 11.10 -25.71
C LYS A 164 -4.41 11.50 -25.72
N GLY A 165 -5.18 10.99 -24.76
CA GLY A 165 -6.53 11.52 -24.48
C GLY A 165 -7.56 11.25 -25.56
N ASN A 166 -7.31 10.34 -26.51
CA ASN A 166 -8.22 10.10 -27.63
C ASN A 166 -9.36 9.16 -27.21
N GLU A 167 -10.56 9.44 -27.70
CA GLU A 167 -11.76 8.62 -27.51
C GLU A 167 -12.08 7.85 -28.80
N ILE A 168 -12.14 6.53 -28.73
CA ILE A 168 -12.28 5.65 -29.91
C ILE A 168 -13.44 4.68 -29.69
N LYS A 169 -14.53 4.83 -30.45
CA LYS A 169 -15.77 4.06 -30.25
C LYS A 169 -16.32 3.48 -31.55
N SER A 170 -16.68 2.20 -31.53
CA SER A 170 -17.39 1.59 -32.66
C SER A 170 -18.22 0.38 -32.24
N ASN A 171 -19.34 0.16 -32.95
CA ASN A 171 -20.24 -0.98 -32.80
C ASN A 171 -20.15 -1.95 -33.98
N THR A 172 -19.10 -1.86 -34.80
CA THR A 172 -18.90 -2.73 -35.97
C THR A 172 -18.94 -4.21 -35.60
N THR A 173 -19.65 -5.00 -36.40
CA THR A 173 -19.75 -6.46 -36.23
C THR A 173 -18.60 -7.22 -36.91
N TYR A 174 -17.70 -6.50 -37.57
CA TYR A 174 -16.51 -7.06 -38.23
C TYR A 174 -15.31 -7.08 -37.29
N THR A 175 -14.25 -7.78 -37.67
CA THR A 175 -12.98 -7.71 -36.94
C THR A 175 -12.41 -6.31 -37.03
N SER A 176 -12.11 -5.67 -35.91
CA SER A 176 -11.65 -4.27 -35.87
C SER A 176 -10.61 -4.01 -34.79
N TYR A 177 -9.90 -2.90 -34.95
CA TYR A 177 -8.82 -2.46 -34.08
C TYR A 177 -9.07 -1.02 -33.61
N GLY A 178 -9.00 -0.78 -32.31
CA GLY A 178 -9.30 0.52 -31.70
C GLY A 178 -8.14 1.47 -31.94
N LEU A 179 -7.09 1.30 -31.14
CA LEU A 179 -5.81 1.96 -31.31
C LEU A 179 -4.76 0.93 -31.73
N TYR A 180 -4.17 1.11 -32.91
CA TYR A 180 -3.21 0.18 -33.47
C TYR A 180 -1.87 0.87 -33.75
N MET A 181 -0.88 0.56 -32.91
CA MET A 181 0.52 0.96 -33.07
C MET A 181 1.28 -0.19 -33.74
N TYR A 182 1.87 0.08 -34.91
CA TYR A 182 2.54 -0.91 -35.75
C TYR A 182 3.94 -0.42 -36.11
N TYR A 183 5.01 -1.05 -35.60
CA TYR A 183 6.37 -0.50 -35.77
C TYR A 183 6.47 0.97 -35.33
N CYS A 184 5.94 1.24 -34.14
CA CYS A 184 6.07 2.53 -33.47
C CYS A 184 7.16 2.40 -32.43
N ASP A 185 8.35 2.91 -32.75
CA ASP A 185 9.57 2.60 -32.02
C ASP A 185 10.04 3.76 -31.15
N ASN A 186 11.08 3.50 -30.36
CA ASN A 186 11.69 4.41 -29.41
C ASN A 186 10.70 4.84 -28.30
N ALA A 187 10.85 6.05 -27.77
CA ALA A 187 10.13 6.52 -26.58
C ALA A 187 8.68 6.93 -26.88
N MET A 188 7.88 6.04 -27.47
CA MET A 188 6.46 6.30 -27.76
C MET A 188 5.65 6.56 -26.48
N ARG A 189 4.57 7.33 -26.62
CA ARG A 189 3.66 7.68 -25.52
C ARG A 189 2.21 7.42 -25.94
N VAL A 190 1.58 6.45 -25.30
CA VAL A 190 0.16 6.10 -25.50
C VAL A 190 -0.56 6.28 -24.17
N LEU A 191 -1.11 7.47 -23.94
CA LEU A 191 -1.50 7.93 -22.61
C LEU A 191 -2.98 8.32 -22.52
N GLY A 192 -3.72 7.86 -21.53
CA GLY A 192 -5.05 8.42 -21.24
C GLY A 192 -6.10 8.21 -22.34
N ASN A 193 -5.94 7.23 -23.24
CA ASN A 193 -6.89 7.00 -24.32
C ASN A 193 -8.06 6.12 -23.83
N SER A 194 -9.27 6.42 -24.30
CA SER A 194 -10.49 5.67 -23.99
C SER A 194 -11.00 4.94 -25.23
N ILE A 195 -11.06 3.61 -25.16
CA ILE A 195 -11.41 2.74 -26.28
C ILE A 195 -12.60 1.88 -25.90
N PHE A 196 -13.69 1.92 -26.69
CA PHE A 196 -14.91 1.18 -26.41
C PHE A 196 -15.47 0.44 -27.64
N TYR A 197 -15.74 -0.85 -27.46
CA TYR A 197 -16.41 -1.71 -28.43
C TYR A 197 -17.63 -2.42 -27.83
N ASN A 198 -18.74 -2.43 -28.56
CA ASN A 198 -19.91 -3.26 -28.25
C ASN A 198 -20.46 -4.08 -29.44
N GLY A 199 -19.75 -4.07 -30.58
CA GLY A 199 -20.11 -4.86 -31.76
C GLY A 199 -19.56 -6.29 -31.73
N SER A 200 -20.27 -7.24 -32.34
CA SER A 200 -19.82 -8.65 -32.46
C SER A 200 -18.57 -8.80 -33.35
N GLY A 201 -17.93 -9.98 -33.38
CA GLY A 201 -16.68 -10.20 -34.14
C GLY A 201 -15.41 -9.91 -33.33
N SER A 202 -14.24 -10.30 -33.85
CA SER A 202 -12.99 -10.21 -33.08
C SER A 202 -12.57 -8.75 -32.85
N LYS A 203 -12.21 -8.41 -31.61
CA LYS A 203 -11.86 -7.03 -31.24
C LYS A 203 -10.46 -6.95 -30.64
N TYR A 204 -9.76 -5.90 -31.04
CA TYR A 204 -8.43 -5.55 -30.57
C TYR A 204 -8.53 -4.11 -30.05
N GLY A 205 -8.42 -3.92 -28.73
CA GLY A 205 -8.60 -2.62 -28.09
C GLY A 205 -7.40 -1.71 -28.36
N LEU A 206 -6.37 -1.83 -27.53
CA LEU A 206 -5.10 -1.14 -27.70
C LEU A 206 -4.04 -2.17 -28.09
N ARG A 207 -3.48 -2.03 -29.28
CA ARG A 207 -2.54 -3.00 -29.86
C ARG A 207 -1.20 -2.36 -30.15
N LEU A 208 -0.15 -2.89 -29.53
CA LEU A 208 1.25 -2.63 -29.85
C LEU A 208 1.80 -3.85 -30.60
N TYR A 209 2.30 -3.65 -31.81
CA TYR A 209 2.75 -4.73 -32.68
C TYR A 209 4.10 -4.39 -33.30
N TYR A 210 5.13 -5.13 -32.93
CA TYR A 210 6.52 -4.81 -33.28
C TYR A 210 6.93 -3.39 -32.90
N CYS A 211 6.57 -2.94 -31.70
CA CYS A 211 6.91 -1.60 -31.22
C CYS A 211 8.11 -1.72 -30.28
N ASP A 212 9.29 -1.32 -30.76
CA ASP A 212 10.55 -1.60 -30.08
C ASP A 212 11.19 -0.33 -29.52
N ALA A 213 11.67 -0.41 -28.29
CA ALA A 213 12.37 0.70 -27.65
C ALA A 213 13.76 0.25 -27.15
N SER A 214 14.38 1.05 -26.30
CA SER A 214 15.68 0.72 -25.70
C SER A 214 15.75 1.18 -24.24
N THR A 215 16.69 0.62 -23.49
CA THR A 215 16.91 0.98 -22.08
C THR A 215 17.10 2.49 -21.89
N GLY A 216 16.32 3.10 -21.00
CA GLY A 216 16.31 4.54 -20.73
C GLY A 216 15.49 5.38 -21.71
N ALA A 217 14.92 4.76 -22.74
CA ALA A 217 14.02 5.37 -23.71
C ALA A 217 12.80 4.48 -23.94
N GLU A 218 12.32 3.80 -22.89
CA GLU A 218 11.20 2.87 -22.97
C GLU A 218 9.93 3.55 -23.50
N GLY A 219 9.16 2.81 -24.29
CA GLY A 219 7.80 3.20 -24.65
C GLY A 219 6.91 3.14 -23.41
N ILE A 220 5.98 4.09 -23.27
CA ILE A 220 5.05 4.15 -22.14
C ILE A 220 3.62 4.08 -22.67
N THR A 221 2.90 3.06 -22.22
CA THR A 221 1.45 2.91 -22.41
C THR A 221 0.78 2.99 -21.04
N ALA A 222 0.10 4.09 -20.75
CA ALA A 222 -0.45 4.32 -19.41
C ALA A 222 -1.79 5.05 -19.35
N ASN A 223 -2.52 4.86 -18.25
CA ASN A 223 -3.82 5.49 -17.98
C ASN A 223 -4.87 5.24 -19.07
N ASN A 224 -4.77 4.16 -19.86
CA ASN A 224 -5.76 3.91 -20.91
C ASN A 224 -6.94 3.12 -20.35
N PHE A 225 -8.15 3.53 -20.72
CA PHE A 225 -9.36 2.73 -20.60
C PHE A 225 -9.58 1.92 -21.87
N VAL A 226 -9.68 0.61 -21.72
CA VAL A 226 -9.96 -0.29 -22.84
C VAL A 226 -11.12 -1.20 -22.50
N THR A 227 -12.25 -0.99 -23.14
CA THR A 227 -13.47 -1.74 -22.94
C THR A 227 -13.86 -2.50 -24.20
N ILE A 228 -14.00 -3.82 -24.08
CA ILE A 228 -14.54 -4.68 -25.13
C ILE A 228 -15.70 -5.50 -24.58
N ASP A 229 -16.91 -5.17 -25.04
CA ASP A 229 -18.14 -5.89 -24.73
C ASP A 229 -18.73 -6.51 -26.01
N ASN A 230 -18.07 -7.54 -26.56
CA ASN A 230 -18.37 -8.08 -27.90
C ASN A 230 -19.12 -9.44 -27.89
N GLY A 231 -19.61 -9.87 -26.74
CA GLY A 231 -20.46 -11.05 -26.61
C GLY A 231 -19.69 -12.38 -26.70
N SER A 232 -19.39 -12.92 -27.89
CA SER A 232 -18.89 -14.30 -28.06
C SER A 232 -17.65 -14.49 -28.94
N SER A 233 -17.04 -13.38 -29.36
CA SER A 233 -15.87 -13.40 -30.25
C SER A 233 -14.56 -13.21 -29.49
N THR A 234 -13.43 -13.41 -30.18
CA THR A 234 -12.13 -13.15 -29.57
C THR A 234 -12.02 -11.67 -29.18
N ALA A 235 -11.52 -11.39 -27.98
CA ALA A 235 -11.37 -10.03 -27.47
C ALA A 235 -9.99 -9.90 -26.84
N TYR A 236 -9.23 -8.91 -27.30
CA TYR A 236 -7.93 -8.55 -26.74
C TYR A 236 -8.00 -7.10 -26.28
N GLY A 237 -7.98 -6.87 -24.97
CA GLY A 237 -8.00 -5.52 -24.40
C GLY A 237 -6.68 -4.79 -24.67
N LEU A 238 -5.70 -5.00 -23.79
CA LEU A 238 -4.31 -4.61 -24.02
C LEU A 238 -3.58 -5.73 -24.76
N TYR A 239 -3.10 -5.44 -25.95
CA TYR A 239 -2.43 -6.39 -26.82
C TYR A 239 -1.00 -5.93 -27.10
N ILE A 240 -0.04 -6.51 -26.39
CA ILE A 240 1.39 -6.30 -26.56
C ILE A 240 1.99 -7.50 -27.32
N TYR A 241 2.41 -7.28 -28.57
CA TYR A 241 2.88 -8.34 -29.47
C TYR A 241 4.25 -8.03 -30.04
N TYR A 242 5.24 -8.87 -29.73
CA TYR A 242 6.63 -8.68 -30.19
C TYR A 242 7.10 -7.23 -29.95
N ALA A 243 6.83 -6.66 -28.79
CA ALA A 243 7.18 -5.28 -28.49
C ALA A 243 8.21 -5.27 -27.38
N ASP A 244 9.38 -4.70 -27.65
CA ASP A 244 10.50 -4.70 -26.72
C ASP A 244 10.61 -3.39 -25.93
N TYR A 245 11.09 -3.47 -24.68
CA TYR A 245 11.34 -2.32 -23.80
C TYR A 245 10.10 -1.43 -23.56
N GLN A 246 8.97 -2.06 -23.23
CA GLN A 246 7.69 -1.38 -23.00
C GLN A 246 7.32 -1.29 -21.53
N LYS A 247 6.94 -0.10 -21.06
CA LYS A 247 6.32 0.14 -19.75
C LYS A 247 4.81 0.27 -19.93
N VAL A 248 4.06 -0.69 -19.40
CA VAL A 248 2.59 -0.72 -19.43
C VAL A 248 2.09 -0.51 -18.02
N TYR A 249 1.70 0.73 -17.70
CA TYR A 249 1.40 1.13 -16.33
C TYR A 249 -0.01 1.69 -16.17
N PHE A 250 -0.68 1.39 -15.05
CA PHE A 250 -1.94 2.05 -14.71
C PHE A 250 -3.01 1.99 -15.82
N ASN A 251 -3.09 0.92 -16.60
CA ASN A 251 -4.15 0.78 -17.60
C ASN A 251 -5.31 -0.02 -17.00
N THR A 252 -6.55 0.33 -17.36
CA THR A 252 -7.73 -0.48 -17.02
C THR A 252 -8.25 -1.14 -18.30
N SER A 253 -8.15 -2.46 -18.34
CA SER A 253 -8.64 -3.27 -19.45
C SER A 253 -9.81 -4.13 -19.00
N TYR A 254 -11.00 -3.81 -19.49
CA TYR A 254 -12.23 -4.55 -19.29
C TYR A 254 -12.60 -5.35 -20.54
N VAL A 255 -12.68 -6.67 -20.41
CA VAL A 255 -13.13 -7.57 -21.48
C VAL A 255 -14.33 -8.38 -21.01
N ASN A 256 -15.43 -8.28 -21.74
CA ASN A 256 -16.61 -9.11 -21.58
C ASN A 256 -16.86 -9.91 -22.86
N SER A 257 -16.34 -11.14 -22.87
CA SER A 257 -16.59 -12.11 -23.94
C SER A 257 -16.78 -13.51 -23.39
N THR A 258 -17.86 -14.17 -23.81
CA THR A 258 -18.14 -15.58 -23.55
C THR A 258 -17.15 -16.53 -24.25
N SER A 259 -16.28 -16.02 -25.14
CA SER A 259 -15.18 -16.79 -25.72
C SER A 259 -14.05 -16.99 -24.71
N SER A 260 -13.55 -18.22 -24.57
CA SER A 260 -12.33 -18.52 -23.80
C SER A 260 -11.06 -17.87 -24.38
N SER A 261 -11.17 -17.27 -25.56
CA SER A 261 -10.12 -16.46 -26.19
C SER A 261 -10.20 -14.97 -25.81
N GLY A 262 -11.06 -14.58 -24.87
CA GLY A 262 -11.01 -13.25 -24.26
C GLY A 262 -9.77 -13.08 -23.40
N ARG A 263 -9.01 -12.00 -23.57
CA ARG A 263 -7.85 -11.64 -22.74
C ARG A 263 -7.91 -10.16 -22.42
N ALA A 264 -7.96 -9.82 -21.14
CA ALA A 264 -7.84 -8.42 -20.75
C ALA A 264 -6.42 -7.91 -21.05
N ILE A 265 -5.39 -8.64 -20.62
CA ILE A 265 -4.00 -8.36 -20.98
C ILE A 265 -3.43 -9.53 -21.78
N TYR A 266 -2.84 -9.23 -22.93
CA TYR A 266 -2.18 -10.20 -23.80
C TYR A 266 -0.76 -9.74 -24.12
N THR A 267 0.22 -10.49 -23.61
CA THR A 267 1.65 -10.28 -23.87
C THR A 267 2.18 -11.49 -24.61
N TYR A 268 2.66 -11.32 -25.83
CA TYR A 268 3.12 -12.43 -26.65
C TYR A 268 4.43 -12.09 -27.33
N TYR A 269 5.46 -12.85 -26.97
CA TYR A 269 6.86 -12.60 -27.29
C TYR A 269 7.28 -11.19 -26.87
N GLY A 270 8.29 -10.65 -27.54
CA GLY A 270 9.04 -9.47 -27.10
C GLY A 270 9.96 -9.78 -25.93
N ASP A 271 10.66 -8.76 -25.46
CA ASP A 271 11.58 -8.78 -24.33
C ASP A 271 11.52 -7.44 -23.56
N ASP A 272 11.95 -7.43 -22.29
CA ASP A 272 12.02 -6.22 -21.47
C ASP A 272 10.68 -5.46 -21.25
N VAL A 273 9.56 -6.18 -21.20
CA VAL A 273 8.24 -5.61 -20.90
C VAL A 273 8.01 -5.50 -19.40
N GLN A 274 7.49 -4.36 -18.94
CA GLN A 274 7.11 -4.12 -17.55
C GLN A 274 5.60 -3.90 -17.42
N LEU A 275 4.94 -4.66 -16.55
CA LEU A 275 3.50 -4.56 -16.29
C LEU A 275 3.28 -4.13 -14.83
N SER A 276 2.86 -2.90 -14.57
CA SER A 276 2.63 -2.46 -13.18
C SER A 276 1.36 -1.66 -13.01
N HIS A 277 0.69 -1.84 -11.87
CA HIS A 277 -0.52 -1.09 -11.52
C HIS A 277 -1.66 -1.22 -12.53
N ASN A 278 -1.69 -2.23 -13.39
CA ASN A 278 -2.79 -2.39 -14.35
C ASN A 278 -3.95 -3.13 -13.71
N ILE A 279 -5.18 -2.86 -14.19
CA ILE A 279 -6.33 -3.72 -13.97
C ILE A 279 -6.57 -4.55 -15.24
N GLY A 280 -6.34 -5.86 -15.15
CA GLY A 280 -6.74 -6.83 -16.16
C GLY A 280 -8.04 -7.52 -15.74
N TYR A 281 -9.17 -7.00 -16.21
CA TYR A 281 -10.51 -7.48 -15.81
C TYR A 281 -11.22 -8.20 -16.96
N ASN A 282 -11.48 -9.50 -16.78
CA ASN A 282 -12.22 -10.31 -17.74
C ASN A 282 -13.57 -10.77 -17.15
N ALA A 283 -14.64 -10.06 -17.46
CA ALA A 283 -15.99 -10.44 -17.07
C ALA A 283 -16.49 -11.73 -17.75
N GLY A 284 -15.76 -12.19 -18.77
CA GLY A 284 -16.08 -13.35 -19.60
C GLY A 284 -15.41 -14.66 -19.14
N SER A 285 -15.26 -15.61 -20.07
CA SER A 285 -14.74 -16.96 -19.77
C SER A 285 -13.24 -17.13 -20.00
N GLY A 286 -12.55 -16.04 -20.39
CA GLY A 286 -11.14 -16.07 -20.78
C GLY A 286 -10.18 -15.80 -19.63
N TYR A 287 -9.04 -15.16 -19.94
CA TYR A 287 -7.98 -14.88 -18.98
C TYR A 287 -7.95 -13.40 -18.60
N ALA A 288 -7.59 -13.11 -17.35
CA ALA A 288 -7.20 -11.76 -16.93
C ALA A 288 -5.88 -11.37 -17.62
N TRP A 289 -4.92 -12.31 -17.64
CA TRP A 289 -3.65 -12.12 -18.30
C TRP A 289 -3.21 -13.37 -19.07
N TYR A 290 -2.74 -13.18 -20.30
CA TYR A 290 -2.17 -14.23 -21.12
C TYR A 290 -0.77 -13.83 -21.55
N ASN A 291 0.21 -14.59 -21.08
CA ASN A 291 1.61 -14.44 -21.37
C ASN A 291 2.18 -15.66 -22.11
N TYR A 292 2.87 -15.40 -23.22
CA TYR A 292 3.58 -16.42 -23.97
C TYR A 292 4.92 -15.85 -24.46
N PRO A 293 6.07 -16.19 -23.86
CA PRO A 293 7.39 -15.66 -24.23
C PRO A 293 7.96 -16.37 -25.47
N SER A 294 8.90 -15.72 -26.17
CA SER A 294 9.62 -16.27 -27.33
C SER A 294 10.68 -17.30 -26.90
N SER A 295 11.44 -16.96 -25.86
CA SER A 295 12.38 -17.81 -25.13
C SER A 295 12.70 -17.19 -23.77
N GLY A 296 12.72 -17.97 -22.68
CA GLY A 296 12.99 -17.42 -21.35
C GLY A 296 11.80 -16.59 -20.82
N THR A 297 12.07 -15.37 -20.33
CA THR A 297 11.05 -14.42 -19.84
C THR A 297 11.02 -13.18 -20.73
N ASN A 298 9.84 -12.83 -21.26
CA ASN A 298 9.63 -11.56 -21.96
C ASN A 298 9.22 -10.43 -21.01
N ILE A 299 8.82 -10.78 -19.79
CA ILE A 299 8.44 -9.86 -18.73
C ILE A 299 9.67 -9.62 -17.87
N LEU A 300 10.14 -8.37 -17.85
CA LEU A 300 11.23 -7.93 -16.98
C LEU A 300 10.74 -7.73 -15.54
N ALA A 301 9.56 -7.13 -15.38
CA ALA A 301 8.95 -6.90 -14.08
C ALA A 301 7.42 -6.90 -14.20
N SER A 302 6.75 -7.47 -13.20
CA SER A 302 5.31 -7.38 -13.04
C SER A 302 4.98 -7.22 -11.57
N ASP A 303 4.26 -6.18 -11.17
CA ASP A 303 3.82 -6.01 -9.78
C ASP A 303 2.68 -5.00 -9.61
N TYR A 304 1.96 -5.08 -8.48
CA TYR A 304 0.80 -4.23 -8.16
C TYR A 304 -0.34 -4.29 -9.20
N ASN A 305 -0.46 -5.37 -9.96
CA ASN A 305 -1.57 -5.53 -10.90
C ASN A 305 -2.81 -6.08 -10.17
N VAL A 306 -3.99 -5.76 -10.70
CA VAL A 306 -5.25 -6.39 -10.30
C VAL A 306 -5.69 -7.32 -11.41
N PHE A 307 -5.87 -8.60 -11.09
CA PHE A 307 -6.35 -9.59 -12.03
C PHE A 307 -7.73 -10.08 -11.61
N TYR A 308 -8.65 -10.18 -12.56
CA TYR A 308 -9.95 -10.78 -12.33
C TYR A 308 -10.43 -11.51 -13.58
N THR A 309 -11.00 -12.70 -13.40
CA THR A 309 -11.69 -13.41 -14.48
C THR A 309 -12.86 -14.25 -13.96
N ASN A 310 -13.94 -14.35 -14.75
CA ASN A 310 -14.97 -15.38 -14.55
C ASN A 310 -14.63 -16.71 -15.27
N GLY A 311 -13.47 -16.79 -15.94
CA GLY A 311 -12.95 -18.00 -16.56
C GLY A 311 -12.45 -19.05 -15.56
N THR A 312 -12.10 -20.24 -16.06
CA THR A 312 -11.62 -21.36 -15.21
C THR A 312 -10.19 -21.20 -14.70
N SER A 313 -9.45 -20.23 -15.22
CA SER A 313 -8.03 -20.02 -14.93
C SER A 313 -7.75 -18.52 -15.00
N LEU A 314 -7.13 -17.97 -13.95
CA LEU A 314 -6.80 -16.56 -13.86
C LEU A 314 -5.96 -16.09 -15.05
N ALA A 315 -4.92 -16.84 -15.37
CA ALA A 315 -3.96 -16.48 -16.39
C ALA A 315 -3.47 -17.69 -17.20
N TYR A 316 -2.77 -17.39 -18.28
CA TYR A 316 -1.93 -18.35 -19.01
C TYR A 316 -0.51 -17.84 -18.98
N TYR A 317 0.44 -18.65 -18.55
CA TYR A 317 1.83 -18.22 -18.39
C TYR A 317 2.79 -19.27 -18.96
N SER A 318 3.67 -18.85 -19.86
CA SER A 318 4.77 -19.64 -20.43
C SER A 318 4.39 -21.07 -20.87
N GLY A 319 3.24 -21.24 -21.53
CA GLY A 319 2.82 -22.52 -22.10
C GLY A 319 1.76 -23.29 -21.31
N GLY A 320 1.34 -22.80 -20.13
CA GLY A 320 0.35 -23.45 -19.28
C GLY A 320 -0.70 -22.49 -18.68
N ALA A 321 -1.90 -23.00 -18.46
CA ALA A 321 -2.93 -22.28 -17.71
C ALA A 321 -2.60 -22.29 -16.21
N VAL A 322 -2.78 -21.16 -15.53
CA VAL A 322 -2.59 -20.99 -14.09
C VAL A 322 -3.93 -20.62 -13.45
N ALA A 323 -4.28 -21.33 -12.37
CA ALA A 323 -5.62 -21.29 -11.81
C ALA A 323 -5.91 -19.98 -11.07
N ASP A 324 -4.96 -19.50 -10.27
CA ASP A 324 -5.09 -18.41 -9.32
C ASP A 324 -3.78 -17.59 -9.22
N LEU A 325 -3.82 -16.50 -8.46
CA LEU A 325 -2.66 -15.63 -8.27
C LEU A 325 -1.45 -16.32 -7.60
N PRO A 326 -1.59 -17.13 -6.54
CA PRO A 326 -0.45 -17.85 -5.97
C PRO A 326 0.26 -18.76 -6.99
N ALA A 327 -0.48 -19.43 -7.87
CA ALA A 327 0.10 -20.22 -8.95
C ALA A 327 0.80 -19.34 -10.01
N LEU A 328 0.24 -18.18 -10.33
CA LEU A 328 0.88 -17.20 -11.21
C LEU A 328 2.18 -16.68 -10.62
N GLN A 329 2.20 -16.26 -9.36
CA GLN A 329 3.40 -15.80 -8.65
C GLN A 329 4.50 -16.86 -8.61
N ALA A 330 4.12 -18.13 -8.39
CA ALA A 330 5.07 -19.24 -8.43
C ALA A 330 5.63 -19.51 -9.82
N ALA A 331 4.81 -19.31 -10.87
CA ALA A 331 5.22 -19.53 -12.27
C ALA A 331 6.04 -18.37 -12.85
N SER A 332 5.71 -17.13 -12.49
CA SER A 332 6.35 -15.91 -13.01
C SER A 332 7.54 -15.47 -12.17
N GLY A 333 7.55 -15.75 -10.87
CA GLY A 333 8.52 -15.18 -9.92
C GLY A 333 8.33 -13.68 -9.67
N THR A 334 7.18 -13.13 -10.06
CA THR A 334 6.84 -11.69 -9.99
C THR A 334 5.47 -11.53 -9.31
N ASP A 335 4.86 -10.34 -9.36
CA ASP A 335 3.50 -10.07 -8.87
C ASP A 335 3.32 -10.24 -7.35
N ALA A 336 4.35 -9.92 -6.55
CA ALA A 336 4.35 -10.11 -5.10
C ALA A 336 3.28 -9.26 -4.36
N ASN A 337 2.98 -8.07 -4.88
CA ASN A 337 1.99 -7.13 -4.36
C ASN A 337 0.75 -7.00 -5.28
N SER A 338 0.68 -7.79 -6.34
CA SER A 338 -0.52 -7.91 -7.16
C SER A 338 -1.62 -8.63 -6.39
N ILE A 339 -2.88 -8.43 -6.81
CA ILE A 339 -4.05 -9.05 -6.17
C ILE A 339 -4.98 -9.68 -7.20
N GLU A 340 -5.73 -10.69 -6.77
CA GLU A 340 -6.85 -11.26 -7.49
C GLU A 340 -8.14 -10.79 -6.82
N LYS A 341 -8.84 -9.82 -7.42
CA LYS A 341 -9.99 -9.16 -6.78
C LYS A 341 -10.98 -8.63 -7.81
N ASN A 342 -12.27 -8.72 -7.48
CA ASN A 342 -13.32 -8.09 -8.26
C ASN A 342 -13.27 -6.56 -8.13
N VAL A 343 -13.51 -5.83 -9.21
CA VAL A 343 -13.51 -4.36 -9.27
C VAL A 343 -14.83 -3.87 -9.85
N TYR A 344 -15.34 -2.76 -9.33
CA TYR A 344 -16.62 -2.17 -9.72
C TYR A 344 -16.39 -0.85 -10.46
N PHE A 345 -16.98 -0.77 -11.64
CA PHE A 345 -16.86 0.35 -12.58
C PHE A 345 -18.20 1.08 -12.74
N ALA A 346 -18.16 2.37 -13.04
CA ALA A 346 -19.34 3.22 -13.16
C ALA A 346 -20.33 2.74 -14.25
N ASP A 347 -19.86 2.56 -15.48
CA ASP A 347 -20.70 2.08 -16.59
C ASP A 347 -19.86 1.39 -17.69
N PRO A 348 -19.39 0.15 -17.43
CA PRO A 348 -18.58 -0.59 -18.40
C PRO A 348 -19.34 -0.92 -19.69
N ALA A 349 -20.68 -0.88 -19.68
CA ALA A 349 -21.48 -1.11 -20.89
C ALA A 349 -21.41 0.06 -21.88
N ASN A 350 -20.91 1.23 -21.46
CA ASN A 350 -20.69 2.41 -22.29
C ASN A 350 -19.22 2.86 -22.33
N GLY A 351 -18.31 2.05 -21.78
CA GLY A 351 -16.87 2.31 -21.77
C GLY A 351 -16.38 3.19 -20.62
N ASP A 352 -17.23 3.44 -19.62
CA ASP A 352 -16.87 4.19 -18.43
C ASP A 352 -16.32 3.23 -17.36
N LEU A 353 -15.01 3.28 -17.17
CA LEU A 353 -14.27 2.43 -16.24
C LEU A 353 -13.77 3.19 -15.00
N HIS A 354 -14.36 4.34 -14.66
CA HIS A 354 -14.08 4.99 -13.38
C HIS A 354 -14.54 4.07 -12.25
N LEU A 355 -13.75 4.02 -11.19
CA LEU A 355 -14.00 3.20 -10.02
C LEU A 355 -15.19 3.77 -9.26
N VAL A 356 -16.10 2.88 -8.85
CA VAL A 356 -17.26 3.23 -8.03
C VAL A 356 -17.32 2.35 -6.79
N SER A 357 -18.03 2.79 -5.75
CA SER A 357 -18.27 1.96 -4.56
C SER A 357 -18.78 0.55 -4.96
N PRO A 358 -18.20 -0.53 -4.41
CA PRO A 358 -17.25 -0.58 -3.29
C PRO A 358 -15.76 -0.54 -3.67
N SER A 359 -15.38 -0.28 -4.92
CA SER A 359 -13.98 -0.13 -5.33
C SER A 359 -13.41 1.27 -5.04
N GLU A 360 -14.26 2.29 -5.01
CA GLU A 360 -13.91 3.55 -4.35
C GLU A 360 -13.49 3.29 -2.90
N ASP A 361 -12.42 3.94 -2.46
CA ASP A 361 -11.84 3.81 -1.11
C ASP A 361 -11.35 2.40 -0.74
N ASP A 362 -11.30 1.47 -1.68
CA ASP A 362 -10.77 0.13 -1.44
C ASP A 362 -9.25 0.18 -1.33
N THR A 363 -8.76 0.10 -0.09
CA THR A 363 -7.33 0.16 0.21
C THR A 363 -6.52 -0.95 -0.44
N ASP A 364 -7.15 -2.08 -0.77
CA ASP A 364 -6.46 -3.14 -1.51
C ASP A 364 -6.12 -2.70 -2.93
N LEU A 365 -6.81 -1.73 -3.51
CA LEU A 365 -6.52 -1.19 -4.84
C LEU A 365 -5.41 -0.15 -4.83
N HIS A 366 -4.87 0.23 -3.66
CA HIS A 366 -3.76 1.16 -3.58
C HIS A 366 -2.44 0.53 -4.08
N GLY A 367 -1.64 1.34 -4.75
CA GLY A 367 -0.35 1.02 -5.34
C GLY A 367 0.78 1.83 -4.72
N MET A 368 1.82 2.04 -5.52
CA MET A 368 2.92 2.93 -5.20
C MET A 368 3.03 4.00 -6.28
N LEU A 369 3.57 5.16 -5.92
CA LEU A 369 3.74 6.25 -6.87
C LEU A 369 4.88 5.91 -7.85
N LEU A 370 4.61 5.96 -9.15
CA LEU A 370 5.63 5.83 -10.19
C LEU A 370 5.96 7.21 -10.74
N PRO A 371 7.25 7.63 -10.80
CA PRO A 371 7.62 8.97 -11.26
C PRO A 371 7.31 9.20 -12.74
N GLU A 372 7.10 8.15 -13.53
CA GLU A 372 6.75 8.24 -14.95
C GLU A 372 5.27 8.56 -15.21
N VAL A 373 4.39 8.34 -14.23
CA VAL A 373 2.92 8.53 -14.37
C VAL A 373 2.40 9.18 -13.09
N THR A 374 2.29 10.51 -13.11
CA THR A 374 1.98 11.32 -11.91
C THR A 374 0.52 11.71 -11.77
N ASP A 375 -0.24 11.63 -12.86
CA ASP A 375 -1.67 11.86 -12.93
C ASP A 375 -2.39 10.62 -13.48
N ASP A 376 -3.71 10.61 -13.46
CA ASP A 376 -4.57 9.54 -13.96
C ASP A 376 -5.17 9.88 -15.34
N ILE A 377 -6.26 9.23 -15.73
CA ILE A 377 -6.92 9.47 -17.02
C ILE A 377 -7.64 10.83 -17.09
N ASP A 378 -8.15 11.33 -15.97
CA ASP A 378 -8.86 12.61 -15.88
C ASP A 378 -7.93 13.79 -15.55
N GLY A 379 -6.69 13.49 -15.18
CA GLY A 379 -5.68 14.47 -14.81
C GLY A 379 -5.61 14.75 -13.31
N ASP A 380 -6.23 13.90 -12.49
CA ASP A 380 -6.12 13.95 -11.04
C ASP A 380 -4.76 13.43 -10.59
N ASN A 381 -4.14 14.14 -9.64
CA ASN A 381 -2.82 13.78 -9.13
C ASN A 381 -2.90 12.49 -8.31
N ARG A 382 -1.97 11.57 -8.55
CA ARG A 382 -1.87 10.33 -7.78
C ARG A 382 -1.24 10.61 -6.41
N ILE A 383 -2.09 10.80 -5.39
CA ILE A 383 -1.67 10.99 -3.98
C ILE A 383 -1.58 9.65 -3.27
N VAL A 384 -2.63 8.85 -3.39
CA VAL A 384 -2.69 7.45 -2.93
C VAL A 384 -2.98 6.61 -4.18
N PRO A 385 -1.94 6.23 -4.95
CA PRO A 385 -2.14 5.77 -6.31
C PRO A 385 -3.07 4.55 -6.38
N PHE A 386 -4.14 4.63 -7.14
CA PHE A 386 -4.97 3.47 -7.43
C PHE A 386 -4.36 2.66 -8.56
N ARG A 387 -4.48 1.33 -8.45
CA ARG A 387 -4.24 0.43 -9.57
C ARG A 387 -5.32 0.68 -10.62
N GLY A 388 -4.93 0.75 -11.87
CA GLY A 388 -5.77 1.13 -13.00
C GLY A 388 -5.56 2.58 -13.41
N ALA A 389 -6.34 2.98 -14.41
CA ALA A 389 -6.21 4.27 -15.08
C ALA A 389 -6.87 5.43 -14.34
N ASP A 390 -7.64 5.16 -13.29
CA ASP A 390 -8.47 6.13 -12.58
C ASP A 390 -8.06 6.22 -11.10
N GLU A 391 -8.00 7.42 -10.55
CA GLU A 391 -7.87 7.69 -9.13
C GLU A 391 -9.26 7.84 -8.50
N ALA A 392 -9.61 6.91 -7.62
CA ALA A 392 -10.85 7.00 -6.87
C ALA A 392 -10.71 7.90 -5.64
N CYS A 393 -11.83 8.08 -4.95
CA CYS A 393 -11.81 8.54 -3.56
C CYS A 393 -10.97 7.59 -2.70
N TYR A 394 -10.28 8.13 -1.70
CA TYR A 394 -9.42 7.36 -0.80
C TYR A 394 -9.56 7.77 0.66
N ILE A 395 -9.08 6.86 1.50
CA ILE A 395 -8.69 7.11 2.89
C ILE A 395 -7.20 6.80 3.03
N VAL A 396 -6.48 7.61 3.79
CA VAL A 396 -5.06 7.36 4.07
C VAL A 396 -4.94 6.25 5.10
N ASP A 397 -4.23 5.17 4.77
CA ASP A 397 -4.05 4.07 5.71
C ASP A 397 -3.29 4.50 6.97
N GLY A 398 -3.67 3.95 8.12
CA GLY A 398 -3.12 4.33 9.43
C GLY A 398 -3.53 5.70 9.96
N SER A 399 -4.24 6.52 9.18
CA SER A 399 -4.73 7.84 9.61
C SER A 399 -5.86 7.77 10.65
N ILE A 400 -6.45 6.59 10.83
CA ILE A 400 -7.51 6.31 11.79
C ILE A 400 -7.15 5.06 12.59
N TRP A 401 -7.17 5.17 13.91
CA TRP A 401 -6.98 4.04 14.81
C TRP A 401 -7.74 4.24 16.13
N PHE A 402 -7.89 3.16 16.88
CA PHE A 402 -8.51 3.19 18.20
C PHE A 402 -7.78 2.29 19.18
N ASP A 403 -7.98 2.56 20.47
CA ASP A 403 -7.41 1.80 21.58
C ASP A 403 -8.32 1.87 22.81
N PHE A 404 -8.09 1.01 23.80
CA PHE A 404 -8.83 1.02 25.06
C PHE A 404 -8.04 1.67 26.19
N VAL A 405 -8.68 2.56 26.94
CA VAL A 405 -8.09 3.32 28.05
C VAL A 405 -8.96 3.34 29.30
N ASN A 406 -8.35 3.64 30.44
CA ASN A 406 -9.04 3.94 31.69
C ASN A 406 -9.58 5.39 31.70
N ALA A 407 -10.24 5.78 32.79
CA ALA A 407 -10.77 7.15 32.94
C ALA A 407 -9.69 8.24 32.97
N SER A 408 -8.44 7.88 33.29
CA SER A 408 -7.26 8.76 33.28
C SER A 408 -6.58 8.83 31.91
N GLY A 409 -7.05 8.06 30.92
CA GLY A 409 -6.45 7.97 29.58
C GLY A 409 -5.29 6.98 29.45
N ASP A 410 -4.97 6.20 30.49
CA ASP A 410 -3.93 5.18 30.41
C ASP A 410 -4.46 3.91 29.72
N PRO A 411 -3.63 3.22 28.91
CA PRO A 411 -4.03 1.98 28.25
C PRO A 411 -4.63 0.93 29.21
N LYS A 412 -5.78 0.37 28.85
CA LYS A 412 -6.54 -0.59 29.67
C LYS A 412 -7.14 -1.71 28.80
N PRO A 413 -6.54 -2.91 28.74
CA PRO A 413 -6.98 -4.01 27.86
C PRO A 413 -8.14 -4.86 28.41
N TYR A 414 -8.85 -4.38 29.44
CA TYR A 414 -9.94 -5.13 30.08
C TYR A 414 -11.06 -4.23 30.61
N VAL A 415 -12.23 -4.83 30.81
CA VAL A 415 -13.40 -4.18 31.41
C VAL A 415 -14.09 -5.13 32.40
N ASN A 416 -14.50 -4.58 33.53
CA ASN A 416 -15.37 -5.30 34.47
C ASN A 416 -16.82 -5.09 34.03
N VAL A 417 -17.61 -6.16 33.95
CA VAL A 417 -18.97 -6.15 33.44
C VAL A 417 -19.96 -6.44 34.57
N PRO A 418 -21.00 -5.61 34.77
CA PRO A 418 -21.25 -4.33 34.08
C PRO A 418 -20.22 -3.24 34.44
N GLY A 419 -19.87 -2.36 33.50
CA GLY A 419 -18.90 -1.28 33.75
C GLY A 419 -18.56 -0.42 32.53
N GLN A 420 -17.51 0.38 32.65
CA GLN A 420 -17.09 1.34 31.62
C GLN A 420 -15.67 1.13 31.14
N ILE A 421 -15.45 1.36 29.85
CA ILE A 421 -14.14 1.40 29.20
C ILE A 421 -14.01 2.67 28.36
N GLY A 422 -12.83 3.29 28.37
CA GLY A 422 -12.54 4.43 27.50
C GLY A 422 -12.15 3.95 26.12
N VAL A 423 -12.75 4.52 25.09
CA VAL A 423 -12.41 4.26 23.68
C VAL A 423 -11.60 5.45 23.22
N ARG A 424 -10.29 5.29 23.15
CA ARG A 424 -9.37 6.27 22.57
C ARG A 424 -9.43 6.16 21.06
N TYR A 425 -9.50 7.29 20.38
CA TYR A 425 -9.55 7.37 18.92
C TYR A 425 -8.60 8.45 18.43
N HIS A 426 -8.09 8.23 17.23
CA HIS A 426 -7.30 9.16 16.46
C HIS A 426 -7.83 9.19 15.04
N VAL A 427 -8.06 10.39 14.50
CA VAL A 427 -8.50 10.61 13.12
C VAL A 427 -7.76 11.81 12.55
N GLU A 428 -6.73 11.55 11.76
CA GLU A 428 -5.94 12.56 11.05
C GLU A 428 -6.60 12.96 9.72
N PHE A 429 -7.05 11.97 8.96
CA PHE A 429 -7.68 12.12 7.65
C PHE A 429 -9.17 11.74 7.71
N PRO A 430 -10.07 12.38 6.91
CA PRO A 430 -9.83 13.40 5.89
C PRO A 430 -9.64 14.80 6.47
N GLU A 431 -9.10 15.72 5.67
CA GLU A 431 -8.89 17.12 6.09
C GLU A 431 -10.21 17.87 6.35
N PHE A 432 -11.34 17.37 5.85
CA PHE A 432 -12.65 18.00 6.00
C PHE A 432 -13.20 17.92 7.44
N ASP A 433 -14.15 18.80 7.71
CA ASP A 433 -15.05 18.65 8.85
C ASP A 433 -15.93 17.39 8.67
N SER A 434 -16.07 16.58 9.72
CA SER A 434 -16.80 15.31 9.64
C SER A 434 -17.49 14.98 10.97
N ASP A 435 -18.76 14.60 10.88
CA ASP A 435 -19.52 14.03 12.00
C ASP A 435 -19.28 12.52 12.03
N ILE A 436 -18.38 12.09 12.91
CA ILE A 436 -17.90 10.70 12.92
C ILE A 436 -18.76 9.88 13.89
N THR A 437 -19.32 8.79 13.36
CA THR A 437 -19.97 7.76 14.19
C THR A 437 -19.02 6.58 14.32
N ILE A 438 -18.64 6.23 15.55
CA ILE A 438 -17.80 5.06 15.83
C ILE A 438 -18.70 3.96 16.39
N THR A 439 -18.84 2.86 15.66
CA THR A 439 -19.58 1.66 16.09
C THR A 439 -18.60 0.60 16.55
N LEU A 440 -18.73 0.12 17.78
CA LEU A 440 -17.91 -0.96 18.33
C LEU A 440 -18.71 -2.25 18.32
N ASN A 441 -18.19 -3.27 17.64
CA ASN A 441 -18.78 -4.60 17.50
C ASN A 441 -17.93 -5.64 18.24
N PHE A 442 -18.54 -6.36 19.18
CA PHE A 442 -17.86 -7.33 20.03
C PHE A 442 -18.21 -8.75 19.55
N TYR A 443 -17.19 -9.49 19.11
CA TYR A 443 -17.33 -10.85 18.61
C TYR A 443 -16.73 -11.86 19.59
N THR A 444 -17.41 -12.99 19.76
CA THR A 444 -16.96 -14.10 20.61
C THR A 444 -15.72 -14.80 20.06
N VAL A 445 -14.89 -15.32 20.96
CA VAL A 445 -13.71 -16.12 20.61
C VAL A 445 -13.73 -17.45 21.39
N PRO A 446 -13.61 -18.61 20.73
CA PRO A 446 -13.72 -18.83 19.28
C PRO A 446 -15.18 -18.81 18.84
N GLY A 447 -15.47 -18.34 17.62
CA GLY A 447 -16.82 -18.43 17.04
C GLY A 447 -17.28 -17.22 16.24
N ASN A 448 -16.60 -16.07 16.39
CA ASN A 448 -16.83 -14.84 15.64
C ASN A 448 -18.31 -14.41 15.58
N SER A 449 -19.08 -14.68 16.64
CA SER A 449 -20.49 -14.30 16.72
C SER A 449 -20.60 -12.94 17.41
N LEU A 450 -21.29 -11.99 16.78
CA LEU A 450 -21.57 -10.69 17.36
C LEU A 450 -22.46 -10.84 18.59
N VAL A 451 -22.03 -10.32 19.74
CA VAL A 451 -22.78 -10.41 21.01
C VAL A 451 -23.09 -9.07 21.65
N TYR A 452 -22.39 -8.01 21.27
CA TYR A 452 -22.61 -6.67 21.82
C TYR A 452 -22.17 -5.61 20.81
N THR A 453 -22.95 -4.53 20.75
CA THR A 453 -22.65 -3.35 19.93
C THR A 453 -22.93 -2.10 20.74
N THR A 454 -22.03 -1.11 20.63
CA THR A 454 -22.25 0.24 21.17
C THR A 454 -21.74 1.29 20.19
N GLN A 455 -22.25 2.52 20.30
CA GLN A 455 -21.87 3.63 19.44
C GLN A 455 -21.45 4.85 20.24
N LEU A 456 -20.58 5.66 19.66
CA LEU A 456 -20.25 6.99 20.15
C LEU A 456 -20.08 7.97 18.98
N TYR A 457 -20.30 9.24 19.26
CA TYR A 457 -20.33 10.31 18.26
C TYR A 457 -19.28 11.36 18.60
N VAL A 458 -18.47 11.72 17.61
CA VAL A 458 -17.38 12.69 17.75
C VAL A 458 -17.33 13.59 16.52
N GLN A 459 -16.92 14.84 16.68
CA GLN A 459 -16.79 15.78 15.57
C GLN A 459 -15.33 16.06 15.28
N LYS A 460 -14.92 15.87 14.02
CA LYS A 460 -13.63 16.31 13.51
C LYS A 460 -13.79 17.70 12.89
N GLN A 461 -12.91 18.63 13.26
CA GLN A 461 -12.84 19.96 12.66
C GLN A 461 -11.95 19.97 11.42
N PHE A 462 -12.24 20.87 10.48
CA PHE A 462 -11.44 21.07 9.27
C PHE A 462 -9.96 21.35 9.62
N GLY A 463 -9.04 20.61 9.00
CA GLY A 463 -7.59 20.78 9.16
C GLY A 463 -7.04 20.45 10.56
N VAL A 464 -7.86 19.86 11.44
CA VAL A 464 -7.44 19.49 12.81
C VAL A 464 -7.54 17.97 12.98
N THR A 465 -6.46 17.35 13.42
CA THR A 465 -6.43 15.95 13.87
C THR A 465 -7.33 15.79 15.09
N LEU A 466 -8.23 14.81 15.06
CA LEU A 466 -9.10 14.48 16.18
C LEU A 466 -8.43 13.42 17.05
N ASP A 467 -8.00 13.82 18.24
CA ASP A 467 -7.48 12.94 19.29
C ASP A 467 -8.33 13.07 20.55
N GLY A 468 -8.76 11.94 21.09
CA GLY A 468 -9.56 11.94 22.32
C GLY A 468 -9.92 10.55 22.81
N TYR A 469 -10.68 10.50 23.90
CA TYR A 469 -11.33 9.27 24.33
C TYR A 469 -12.72 9.53 24.91
N THR A 470 -13.61 8.56 24.73
CA THR A 470 -14.98 8.61 25.26
C THR A 470 -15.25 7.36 26.08
N MET A 471 -15.79 7.52 27.30
CA MET A 471 -16.20 6.39 28.13
C MET A 471 -17.49 5.76 27.59
N VAL A 472 -17.47 4.46 27.34
CA VAL A 472 -18.63 3.69 26.90
C VAL A 472 -19.00 2.63 27.95
N ASN A 473 -20.29 2.38 28.10
CA ASN A 473 -20.78 1.30 28.96
C ASN A 473 -20.65 -0.03 28.22
N VAL A 474 -20.23 -1.07 28.95
CA VAL A 474 -20.18 -2.45 28.49
C VAL A 474 -20.92 -3.31 29.51
N ASP A 475 -22.12 -3.72 29.12
CA ASP A 475 -23.06 -4.44 29.98
C ASP A 475 -23.54 -5.73 29.29
N ASN A 476 -23.99 -6.71 30.09
CA ASN A 476 -24.66 -7.92 29.60
C ASN A 476 -23.84 -8.83 28.66
N ILE A 477 -22.51 -8.80 28.75
CA ILE A 477 -21.63 -9.78 28.08
C ILE A 477 -21.06 -10.78 29.09
N ALA A 478 -20.80 -12.01 28.64
CA ALA A 478 -20.19 -13.04 29.48
C ALA A 478 -18.70 -12.75 29.72
N GLU A 479 -18.13 -13.36 30.75
CA GLU A 479 -16.69 -13.33 30.99
C GLU A 479 -15.93 -14.05 29.86
N GLY A 480 -14.87 -13.42 29.36
CA GLY A 480 -14.05 -13.98 28.28
C GLY A 480 -13.39 -12.92 27.40
N PHE A 481 -12.63 -13.39 26.42
CA PHE A 481 -12.00 -12.55 25.41
C PHE A 481 -12.97 -12.24 24.26
N TYR A 482 -12.91 -11.00 23.81
CA TYR A 482 -13.66 -10.52 22.66
C TYR A 482 -12.71 -9.92 21.62
N ARG A 483 -13.00 -10.19 20.36
CA ARG A 483 -12.48 -9.42 19.23
C ARG A 483 -13.38 -8.19 19.08
N VAL A 484 -12.83 -7.01 19.23
CA VAL A 484 -13.57 -5.75 19.08
C VAL A 484 -13.16 -5.11 17.78
N GLU A 485 -14.12 -5.01 16.88
CA GLU A 485 -14.01 -4.29 15.61
C GLU A 485 -14.61 -2.89 15.82
N ALA A 486 -13.89 -1.85 15.39
CA ALA A 486 -14.43 -0.51 15.34
C ALA A 486 -14.74 -0.13 13.89
N VAL A 487 -15.95 0.39 13.65
CA VAL A 487 -16.35 0.92 12.36
C VAL A 487 -16.51 2.42 12.49
N PHE A 488 -15.63 3.17 11.84
CA PHE A 488 -15.62 4.62 11.78
C PHE A 488 -16.39 5.07 10.53
N ASN A 489 -17.62 5.54 10.71
CA ASN A 489 -18.31 6.23 9.63
C ASN A 489 -17.79 7.67 9.56
N THR A 490 -16.99 7.99 8.55
CA THR A 490 -16.37 9.31 8.35
C THR A 490 -16.33 9.67 6.85
N LYS A 491 -16.05 10.92 6.52
CA LYS A 491 -15.81 11.34 5.14
C LYS A 491 -14.52 10.73 4.57
N ASN A 492 -14.44 10.57 3.26
CA ASN A 492 -13.22 10.23 2.50
C ASN A 492 -12.60 11.49 1.84
N SER A 493 -11.61 11.31 0.95
CA SER A 493 -10.97 12.39 0.17
C SER A 493 -11.92 13.21 -0.69
N CYS A 494 -13.07 12.65 -1.08
CA CYS A 494 -14.11 13.30 -1.87
C CYS A 494 -15.23 13.92 -1.02
N GLY A 495 -15.14 13.83 0.32
CA GLY A 495 -16.16 14.33 1.23
C GLY A 495 -17.40 13.44 1.37
N GLY A 496 -17.39 12.24 0.80
CA GLY A 496 -18.47 11.24 0.94
C GLY A 496 -18.31 10.41 2.21
N TYR A 497 -19.40 10.13 2.92
CA TYR A 497 -19.37 9.27 4.12
C TYR A 497 -19.19 7.79 3.75
N ARG A 498 -18.29 7.12 4.46
CA ARG A 498 -17.93 5.71 4.32
C ARG A 498 -17.57 5.10 5.66
N ASP A 499 -17.73 3.78 5.75
CA ASP A 499 -17.32 2.98 6.89
C ASP A 499 -15.84 2.59 6.71
N TYR A 500 -14.99 3.04 7.64
CA TYR A 500 -13.59 2.64 7.73
C TYR A 500 -13.39 1.72 8.93
N ILE A 501 -12.71 0.60 8.71
CA ILE A 501 -12.49 -0.43 9.72
C ILE A 501 -10.98 -0.53 10.00
N PRO A 502 -10.45 0.19 11.01
CA PRO A 502 -9.07 0.02 11.44
C PRO A 502 -8.84 -1.39 12.01
N ALA A 503 -7.57 -1.71 12.30
CA ALA A 503 -7.19 -2.98 12.90
C ALA A 503 -7.98 -3.31 14.18
N ASP A 504 -8.50 -4.54 14.27
CA ASP A 504 -9.23 -5.04 15.43
C ASP A 504 -8.37 -5.02 16.70
N ASN A 505 -9.01 -4.75 17.84
CA ASN A 505 -8.39 -4.87 19.16
C ASN A 505 -8.99 -6.02 19.97
N SER A 506 -8.23 -6.56 20.92
CA SER A 506 -8.76 -7.52 21.89
C SER A 506 -9.15 -6.84 23.20
N LEU A 507 -10.27 -7.26 23.79
CA LEU A 507 -10.70 -6.81 25.10
C LEU A 507 -11.09 -8.01 25.97
N LEU A 508 -10.56 -8.05 27.20
CA LEU A 508 -10.98 -9.03 28.20
C LEU A 508 -12.17 -8.47 29.00
N ALA A 509 -13.31 -9.16 28.96
CA ALA A 509 -14.43 -8.86 29.85
C ALA A 509 -14.39 -9.79 31.07
N MET A 510 -14.57 -9.23 32.26
CA MET A 510 -14.56 -9.99 33.52
C MET A 510 -15.77 -9.69 34.39
N GLN A 511 -16.11 -10.62 35.28
CA GLN A 511 -17.12 -10.36 36.29
C GLN A 511 -16.67 -9.29 37.28
N ASN A 512 -17.63 -8.48 37.74
CA ASN A 512 -17.37 -7.42 38.69
C ASN A 512 -16.71 -7.95 39.99
N GLY A 513 -15.53 -7.43 40.31
CA GLY A 513 -14.74 -7.81 41.49
C GLY A 513 -13.62 -8.83 41.26
N ALA A 514 -13.46 -9.34 40.03
CA ALA A 514 -12.25 -10.06 39.63
C ALA A 514 -11.14 -9.09 39.24
N ASP A 515 -9.88 -9.43 39.54
CA ASP A 515 -8.70 -8.68 39.10
C ASP A 515 -8.00 -9.45 37.97
N PRO A 516 -7.76 -8.83 36.78
CA PRO A 516 -7.08 -9.50 35.70
C PRO A 516 -5.58 -9.47 35.94
N CYS A 517 -4.89 -10.37 35.26
CA CYS A 517 -3.46 -10.23 35.11
C CYS A 517 -3.15 -9.33 33.92
N VAL A 518 -2.56 -8.16 34.15
CA VAL A 518 -2.14 -7.26 33.09
C VAL A 518 -0.65 -7.45 32.85
N VAL A 519 -0.33 -8.10 31.74
CA VAL A 519 1.03 -8.49 31.38
C VAL A 519 1.64 -7.42 30.50
N TRP A 520 2.85 -6.99 30.86
CA TRP A 520 3.71 -6.18 30.00
C TRP A 520 4.85 -7.08 29.51
N PRO A 521 4.92 -7.43 28.22
CA PRO A 521 5.83 -8.46 27.75
C PRO A 521 7.30 -8.18 28.11
N GLY A 522 7.86 -9.00 28.99
CA GLY A 522 9.23 -8.85 29.51
C GLY A 522 9.34 -8.27 30.92
N ASP A 523 8.25 -7.83 31.54
CA ASP A 523 8.15 -7.52 32.97
C ASP A 523 7.33 -8.62 33.65
N VAL A 524 8.02 -9.67 34.10
CA VAL A 524 7.36 -10.88 34.65
C VAL A 524 7.20 -10.83 36.16
N ASN A 525 7.92 -9.93 36.82
CA ASN A 525 7.76 -9.71 38.26
C ASN A 525 6.77 -8.57 38.56
N ASN A 526 6.26 -7.89 37.51
CA ASN A 526 5.28 -6.81 37.55
C ASN A 526 5.77 -5.63 38.41
N ASP A 527 7.07 -5.32 38.32
CA ASP A 527 7.70 -4.20 39.04
C ASP A 527 7.72 -2.88 38.24
N GLY A 528 7.23 -2.93 37.00
CA GLY A 528 7.16 -1.80 36.08
C GLY A 528 8.42 -1.61 35.24
N ILE A 529 9.42 -2.50 35.31
CA ILE A 529 10.70 -2.37 34.60
C ILE A 529 11.19 -3.73 34.07
N ALA A 530 11.23 -3.90 32.74
CA ALA A 530 11.80 -5.11 32.15
C ALA A 530 13.34 -5.16 32.28
N ASN A 531 13.88 -6.01 33.16
CA ASN A 531 15.31 -6.06 33.45
C ASN A 531 15.84 -7.49 33.78
N TYR A 532 17.01 -7.59 34.42
CA TYR A 532 17.63 -8.87 34.75
C TYR A 532 16.88 -9.63 35.85
N ALA A 533 16.22 -8.92 36.77
CA ALA A 533 15.38 -9.49 37.81
C ALA A 533 14.24 -10.31 37.19
N ASP A 534 13.63 -9.84 36.11
CA ASP A 534 12.59 -10.54 35.37
C ASP A 534 13.08 -11.84 34.75
N LYS A 535 14.22 -11.77 34.05
CA LYS A 535 14.83 -12.96 33.47
C LYS A 535 15.14 -14.02 34.54
N LYS A 536 15.60 -13.58 35.72
CA LYS A 536 15.86 -14.46 36.86
C LYS A 536 14.55 -15.03 37.42
N ALA A 537 13.50 -14.22 37.52
CA ALA A 537 12.19 -14.63 38.00
C ALA A 537 11.56 -15.69 37.09
N LEU A 538 11.59 -15.49 35.76
CA LEU A 538 11.12 -16.49 34.80
C LEU A 538 11.88 -17.81 34.91
N ALA A 539 13.22 -17.75 34.98
CA ALA A 539 14.04 -18.95 35.10
C ALA A 539 13.77 -19.73 36.40
N GLY A 540 13.56 -19.00 37.50
CA GLY A 540 13.15 -19.59 38.79
C GLY A 540 11.76 -20.23 38.70
N TYR A 541 10.80 -19.53 38.09
CA TYR A 541 9.45 -20.06 37.89
C TYR A 541 9.44 -21.33 37.05
N ILE A 542 10.16 -21.36 35.91
CA ILE A 542 10.28 -22.57 35.07
C ILE A 542 10.93 -23.71 35.85
N HIS A 543 11.97 -23.43 36.63
CA HIS A 543 12.61 -24.44 37.48
C HIS A 543 11.61 -25.06 38.48
N ASP A 544 10.87 -24.23 39.21
CA ASP A 544 9.94 -24.69 40.24
C ASP A 544 8.71 -25.39 39.63
N ALA A 545 8.23 -24.88 38.49
CA ALA A 545 7.12 -25.43 37.72
C ALA A 545 7.47 -26.78 37.05
N ASN A 546 8.75 -27.11 36.83
CA ASN A 546 9.14 -28.45 36.37
C ASN A 546 8.82 -29.56 37.40
N LEU A 547 8.55 -29.20 38.66
CA LEU A 547 8.06 -30.12 39.70
C LEU A 547 6.51 -30.21 39.73
N ASN A 548 5.81 -29.30 39.05
CA ASN A 548 4.36 -29.28 38.91
C ASN A 548 3.93 -28.77 37.51
N PRO A 549 3.81 -29.64 36.50
CA PRO A 549 3.58 -29.26 35.10
C PRO A 549 2.30 -28.44 34.84
N LEU A 550 1.36 -28.40 35.79
CA LEU A 550 0.15 -27.57 35.71
C LEU A 550 0.43 -26.07 35.80
N TRP A 551 1.62 -25.67 36.26
CA TRP A 551 2.05 -24.26 36.37
C TRP A 551 2.62 -23.70 35.07
N LEU A 552 3.02 -24.58 34.14
CA LEU A 552 3.56 -24.20 32.83
C LEU A 552 2.46 -23.96 31.78
N ARG A 553 1.18 -24.11 32.15
CA ARG A 553 0.05 -24.01 31.24
C ARG A 553 -1.08 -23.22 31.86
N GLY A 554 -1.70 -22.36 31.06
CA GLY A 554 -2.88 -21.60 31.46
C GLY A 554 -3.67 -21.09 30.27
N PRO A 555 -4.66 -20.22 30.51
CA PRO A 555 -5.41 -19.57 29.44
C PRO A 555 -4.49 -18.76 28.52
N ALA A 556 -4.57 -19.03 27.21
CA ALA A 556 -3.90 -18.23 26.20
C ALA A 556 -4.63 -16.89 26.01
N ARG A 557 -3.87 -15.82 25.73
CA ARG A 557 -4.43 -14.50 25.41
C ARG A 557 -4.94 -14.50 23.97
N TYR A 558 -6.12 -13.93 23.75
CA TYR A 558 -6.60 -13.74 22.39
C TYR A 558 -5.89 -12.58 21.70
N ARG A 559 -5.53 -12.80 20.43
CA ARG A 559 -4.87 -11.84 19.56
C ARG A 559 -5.79 -11.52 18.39
N ALA A 560 -6.34 -10.31 18.37
CA ALA A 560 -7.29 -9.87 17.36
C ALA A 560 -6.64 -9.74 15.97
N ASP A 561 -5.38 -9.36 15.92
CA ASP A 561 -4.60 -9.04 14.72
C ASP A 561 -3.63 -10.16 14.30
N ALA A 562 -3.75 -11.37 14.86
CA ALA A 562 -2.77 -12.44 14.66
C ALA A 562 -2.54 -12.84 13.19
N SER A 563 -3.51 -12.59 12.31
CA SER A 563 -3.42 -12.87 10.87
C SER A 563 -2.69 -11.78 10.08
N VAL A 564 -2.66 -10.54 10.57
CA VAL A 564 -2.09 -9.37 9.88
C VAL A 564 -0.78 -8.91 10.50
N ASN A 565 -0.64 -8.99 11.82
CA ASN A 565 0.61 -8.70 12.52
C ASN A 565 0.91 -9.81 13.53
N PRO A 566 1.71 -10.82 13.16
CA PRO A 566 2.02 -11.94 14.03
C PRO A 566 3.02 -11.57 15.13
N LEU A 567 3.37 -10.29 15.33
CA LEU A 567 4.37 -9.84 16.31
C LEU A 567 3.77 -8.97 17.41
N THR A 568 2.45 -8.77 17.46
CA THR A 568 1.77 -7.88 18.41
C THR A 568 1.88 -8.31 19.86
N TYR A 569 2.00 -9.62 20.12
CA TYR A 569 2.29 -10.13 21.46
C TYR A 569 3.69 -9.73 21.97
N LEU A 570 4.58 -9.30 21.07
CA LEU A 570 5.90 -8.79 21.40
C LEU A 570 5.93 -7.27 21.64
N GLU A 571 4.82 -6.56 21.46
CA GLU A 571 4.74 -5.12 21.65
C GLU A 571 4.68 -4.77 23.14
N TRP A 572 5.35 -3.68 23.52
CA TRP A 572 5.28 -3.14 24.88
C TRP A 572 3.97 -2.38 25.07
N LYS A 573 2.89 -3.13 25.21
CA LYS A 573 1.54 -2.65 25.52
C LYS A 573 0.94 -3.57 26.58
N PRO A 574 0.03 -3.09 27.44
CA PRO A 574 -0.59 -3.94 28.43
C PRO A 574 -1.47 -4.99 27.75
N GLN A 575 -1.33 -6.25 28.16
CA GLN A 575 -2.10 -7.37 27.64
C GLN A 575 -2.82 -8.07 28.80
N ALA A 576 -4.15 -8.08 28.77
CA ALA A 576 -4.92 -8.75 29.81
C ALA A 576 -4.92 -10.27 29.62
N SER A 577 -4.79 -11.01 30.72
CA SER A 577 -4.97 -12.45 30.79
C SER A 577 -6.00 -12.81 31.86
N LEU A 578 -6.78 -13.85 31.60
CA LEU A 578 -7.59 -14.48 32.63
C LEU A 578 -6.67 -15.02 33.75
N PRO A 579 -7.12 -15.04 35.01
CA PRO A 579 -6.31 -15.58 36.11
C PRO A 579 -5.83 -17.00 35.83
N TRP A 580 -4.54 -17.24 36.08
CA TRP A 580 -3.92 -18.57 35.99
C TRP A 580 -4.12 -19.34 37.31
N SER A 581 -3.74 -20.62 37.31
CA SER A 581 -3.75 -21.47 38.51
C SER A 581 -2.77 -20.99 39.59
N THR A 582 -1.76 -20.23 39.19
CA THR A 582 -0.81 -19.51 40.05
C THR A 582 -0.98 -18.00 39.86
N PRO A 583 -0.80 -17.19 40.91
CA PRO A 583 -0.85 -15.72 40.80
C PRO A 583 0.19 -15.16 39.81
N GLU A 584 1.34 -15.83 39.66
CA GLU A 584 2.46 -15.38 38.84
C GLU A 584 2.42 -15.89 37.40
N GLY A 585 1.73 -17.02 37.14
CA GLY A 585 1.88 -17.77 35.88
C GLY A 585 1.52 -16.97 34.62
N CYS A 586 0.55 -16.07 34.73
CA CYS A 586 0.15 -15.20 33.63
C CYS A 586 1.22 -14.17 33.24
N TYR A 587 1.98 -13.62 34.20
CA TYR A 587 3.09 -12.70 33.92
C TYR A 587 4.28 -13.43 33.30
N MET A 588 4.43 -14.71 33.63
CA MET A 588 5.51 -15.56 33.10
C MET A 588 5.30 -15.95 31.63
N ASP A 589 4.05 -15.99 31.17
CA ASP A 589 3.66 -16.18 29.76
C ASP A 589 3.81 -14.86 28.98
N CYS A 590 5.05 -14.54 28.63
CA CYS A 590 5.41 -13.27 28.00
C CYS A 590 4.86 -13.16 26.58
N ASP A 591 4.80 -14.28 25.84
CA ASP A 591 4.29 -14.30 24.47
C ASP A 591 2.77 -14.56 24.37
N GLY A 592 2.13 -14.91 25.50
CA GLY A 592 0.69 -15.01 25.65
C GLY A 592 0.08 -16.26 25.01
N ASN A 593 0.92 -17.23 24.66
CA ASN A 593 0.48 -18.45 23.98
C ASN A 593 -0.18 -19.48 24.92
N GLY A 594 -0.24 -19.19 26.23
CA GLY A 594 -0.78 -20.08 27.26
C GLY A 594 0.22 -21.10 27.80
N VAL A 595 1.51 -21.01 27.42
CA VAL A 595 2.57 -21.96 27.76
C VAL A 595 3.87 -21.23 28.13
N VAL A 596 4.21 -21.26 29.42
CA VAL A 596 5.48 -20.73 29.92
C VAL A 596 6.63 -21.65 29.53
N ASN A 597 7.60 -21.14 28.78
CA ASN A 597 8.76 -21.89 28.34
C ASN A 597 9.97 -20.98 28.01
N THR A 598 11.02 -21.54 27.41
CA THR A 598 12.26 -20.79 27.14
C THR A 598 12.07 -19.68 26.09
N PHE A 599 11.10 -19.79 25.18
CA PHE A 599 10.81 -18.78 24.15
C PHE A 599 10.32 -17.46 24.73
N ASP A 600 9.72 -17.45 25.94
CA ASP A 600 9.36 -16.24 26.66
C ASP A 600 10.56 -15.32 26.94
N ASN A 601 11.79 -15.86 26.93
CA ASN A 601 13.00 -15.06 27.08
C ASN A 601 13.26 -14.09 25.92
N ILE A 602 12.61 -14.27 24.77
CA ILE A 602 12.76 -13.38 23.61
C ILE A 602 12.30 -11.97 23.99
N LEU A 603 11.26 -11.84 24.82
CA LEU A 603 10.67 -10.55 25.19
C LEU A 603 11.62 -9.67 26.00
N PHE A 604 12.42 -10.25 26.90
CA PHE A 604 13.41 -9.46 27.65
C PHE A 604 14.42 -8.78 26.73
N LYS A 605 14.84 -9.45 25.64
CA LYS A 605 15.77 -8.85 24.68
C LYS A 605 15.11 -7.70 23.91
N LYS A 606 13.82 -7.82 23.59
CA LYS A 606 13.08 -6.83 22.80
C LYS A 606 12.69 -5.60 23.63
N ASN A 607 12.30 -5.80 24.89
CA ASN A 607 11.73 -4.77 25.76
C ASN A 607 12.65 -4.39 26.93
N TRP A 608 13.93 -4.75 26.89
CA TRP A 608 14.92 -4.42 27.93
C TRP A 608 14.88 -2.94 28.32
N MET A 609 14.83 -2.64 29.62
CA MET A 609 14.76 -1.31 30.23
C MET A 609 13.48 -0.51 29.91
N ARG A 610 12.47 -1.09 29.26
CA ARG A 610 11.17 -0.42 29.12
C ARG A 610 10.46 -0.37 30.47
N THR A 611 9.66 0.68 30.66
CA THR A 611 8.95 0.93 31.91
C THR A 611 7.47 1.27 31.68
N HIS A 612 6.61 0.96 32.67
CA HIS A 612 5.19 1.34 32.66
C HIS A 612 4.68 1.78 34.03
N GLY A 613 3.74 2.73 34.05
CA GLY A 613 3.12 3.26 35.27
C GLY A 613 4.01 4.20 36.09
N ALA A 614 3.39 5.01 36.95
CA ALA A 614 4.07 5.86 37.90
C ALA A 614 4.23 5.13 39.24
N PHE A 615 5.31 4.37 39.43
CA PHE A 615 5.75 3.98 40.77
C PHE A 615 7.24 4.18 40.98
N GLN A 616 7.54 4.65 42.20
CA GLN A 616 8.87 4.75 42.77
C GLN A 616 9.52 3.37 42.77
N ALA A 617 10.79 3.36 42.37
CA ALA A 617 11.65 2.20 42.49
C ALA A 617 11.52 1.59 43.89
N LYS A 618 11.30 0.28 43.94
CA LYS A 618 11.68 -0.50 45.11
C LYS A 618 13.20 -0.55 45.10
N ASP A 619 13.82 0.52 45.58
CA ASP A 619 15.27 0.61 45.71
C ASP A 619 15.76 -0.60 46.52
N GLU A 620 16.52 -1.47 45.86
CA GLU A 620 17.58 -2.22 46.52
C GLU A 620 18.58 -1.20 47.10
N ASP A 621 18.23 -0.55 48.23
CA ASP A 621 19.14 0.10 49.20
C ASP A 621 18.38 0.98 50.25
N VAL A 622 17.24 0.53 50.79
CA VAL A 622 16.67 1.20 51.98
C VAL A 622 17.28 0.60 53.26
N PHE A 623 18.36 1.22 53.73
CA PHE A 623 18.90 1.02 55.08
C PHE A 623 17.87 1.47 56.13
N SER A 624 17.16 0.53 56.74
CA SER A 624 16.15 0.81 57.76
C SER A 624 16.74 0.70 59.17
N ALA A 625 16.42 1.67 60.03
CA ALA A 625 16.73 1.61 61.47
C ALA A 625 15.98 0.49 62.21
N ALA A 626 15.12 -0.28 61.53
CA ALA A 626 14.29 -1.33 62.12
C ALA A 626 14.83 -2.76 61.92
N THR A 627 16.00 -2.95 61.28
CA THR A 627 16.61 -4.27 61.06
C THR A 627 18.12 -4.26 61.30
N PHE A 628 18.68 -5.42 61.66
CA PHE A 628 20.13 -5.62 61.63
C PHE A 628 20.59 -5.73 60.17
N ASP A 629 21.47 -4.85 59.73
CA ASP A 629 22.12 -4.98 58.42
C ASP A 629 23.49 -4.28 58.36
N MET A 630 24.31 -4.67 57.38
CA MET A 630 25.58 -4.02 57.02
C MET A 630 25.67 -3.90 55.49
N SER A 631 25.94 -2.69 54.99
CA SER A 631 25.98 -2.38 53.56
C SER A 631 27.21 -3.00 52.92
N ARG A 632 27.25 -3.04 51.59
CA ARG A 632 28.56 -3.15 50.91
C ARG A 632 29.39 -1.90 51.23
N ASN A 633 30.71 -2.05 51.20
CA ASN A 633 31.60 -0.92 51.35
C ASN A 633 31.59 -0.10 50.04
N PHE A 634 31.57 1.23 50.14
CA PHE A 634 31.67 2.11 48.98
C PHE A 634 32.70 3.22 49.23
N PRO A 635 33.65 3.44 48.30
CA PRO A 635 33.87 2.69 47.04
C PRO A 635 34.39 1.26 47.27
N ASN A 636 34.22 0.36 46.28
CA ASN A 636 34.87 -0.97 46.23
C ASN A 636 35.12 -1.37 44.75
N PRO A 637 36.38 -1.40 44.24
CA PRO A 637 37.63 -1.21 44.98
C PRO A 637 37.80 0.18 45.60
N PHE A 638 38.57 0.29 46.68
CA PHE A 638 38.83 1.55 47.41
C PHE A 638 40.31 1.92 47.47
N ASN A 639 40.61 3.21 47.67
CA ASN A 639 41.97 3.73 47.82
C ASN A 639 42.03 5.06 48.62
N PRO A 640 42.70 5.13 49.78
CA PRO A 640 42.93 4.04 50.72
C PRO A 640 41.73 3.83 51.66
N SER A 641 40.66 4.63 51.55
CA SER A 641 39.51 4.62 52.46
C SER A 641 38.20 4.17 51.81
N THR A 642 37.34 3.50 52.57
CA THR A 642 35.97 3.13 52.16
C THR A 642 35.00 3.33 53.31
N THR A 643 33.71 3.49 53.00
CA THR A 643 32.65 3.68 54.00
C THR A 643 31.75 2.46 54.04
N ILE A 644 31.37 2.04 55.25
CA ILE A 644 30.43 0.95 55.50
C ILE A 644 29.30 1.51 56.36
N ASN A 645 28.06 1.31 55.94
CA ASN A 645 26.89 1.63 56.75
C ASN A 645 26.38 0.37 57.45
N TYR A 646 25.87 0.52 58.66
CA TYR A 646 25.23 -0.56 59.39
C TYR A 646 24.03 -0.04 60.18
N SER A 647 23.07 -0.91 60.46
CA SER A 647 21.87 -0.58 61.24
C SER A 647 21.66 -1.58 62.36
N VAL A 648 21.17 -1.08 63.49
CA VAL A 648 20.72 -1.89 64.62
C VAL A 648 19.28 -1.50 64.97
N PRO A 649 18.37 -2.48 65.15
CA PRO A 649 16.95 -2.23 65.43
C PRO A 649 16.68 -1.81 66.88
N GLU A 650 17.62 -2.09 67.78
CA GLU A 650 17.56 -1.83 69.22
C GLU A 650 18.97 -1.61 69.77
N ARG A 651 19.08 -1.26 71.05
CA ARG A 651 20.37 -1.13 71.72
C ARG A 651 21.16 -2.45 71.65
N SER A 652 22.32 -2.42 70.99
CA SER A 652 23.05 -3.63 70.59
C SER A 652 24.55 -3.49 70.83
N HIS A 653 25.21 -4.56 71.25
CA HIS A 653 26.67 -4.67 71.20
C HIS A 653 27.11 -4.98 69.77
N VAL A 654 27.91 -4.12 69.15
CA VAL A 654 28.33 -4.22 67.75
C VAL A 654 29.85 -4.31 67.69
N GLN A 655 30.33 -5.37 67.05
CA GLN A 655 31.74 -5.57 66.73
C GLN A 655 31.90 -5.72 65.21
N ILE A 656 32.68 -4.86 64.58
CA ILE A 656 33.03 -4.97 63.16
C ILE A 656 34.55 -5.00 63.05
N ILE A 657 35.09 -6.13 62.61
CA ILE A 657 36.53 -6.35 62.43
C ILE A 657 36.86 -6.55 60.96
N VAL A 658 38.07 -6.16 60.58
CA VAL A 658 38.63 -6.40 59.25
C VAL A 658 39.76 -7.40 59.38
N THR A 659 39.73 -8.44 58.54
CA THR A 659 40.77 -9.46 58.45
C THR A 659 41.39 -9.49 57.05
N ASP A 660 42.63 -9.95 56.98
CA ASP A 660 43.25 -10.32 55.71
C ASP A 660 42.80 -11.72 55.24
N MET A 661 43.22 -12.13 54.04
CA MET A 661 42.90 -13.46 53.49
C MET A 661 43.47 -14.64 54.29
N MET A 662 44.41 -14.40 55.22
CA MET A 662 44.97 -15.41 56.12
C MET A 662 44.21 -15.45 57.46
N GLY A 663 43.16 -14.65 57.63
CA GLY A 663 42.36 -14.56 58.84
C GLY A 663 43.01 -13.74 59.96
N ARG A 664 44.10 -13.01 59.69
CA ARG A 664 44.72 -12.13 60.69
C ARG A 664 43.91 -10.85 60.79
N GLU A 665 43.55 -10.44 62.00
CA GLU A 665 42.89 -9.16 62.25
C GLU A 665 43.85 -8.01 61.92
N VAL A 666 43.41 -7.12 61.04
CA VAL A 666 44.18 -5.94 60.60
C VAL A 666 43.61 -4.64 61.14
N ALA A 667 42.33 -4.62 61.51
CA ALA A 667 41.69 -3.49 62.18
C ALA A 667 40.39 -3.92 62.89
N THR A 668 40.08 -3.27 64.01
CA THR A 668 38.73 -3.26 64.61
C THR A 668 38.11 -1.90 64.32
N LEU A 669 36.99 -1.86 63.60
CA LEU A 669 36.31 -0.62 63.18
C LEU A 669 35.32 -0.10 64.22
N VAL A 670 34.66 -1.02 64.93
CA VAL A 670 33.80 -0.70 66.08
C VAL A 670 33.77 -1.92 67.00
N ASN A 671 33.72 -1.68 68.31
CA ASN A 671 33.54 -2.71 69.34
C ASN A 671 32.93 -2.07 70.60
N GLU A 672 31.65 -1.70 70.52
CA GLU A 672 30.95 -0.99 71.60
C GLU A 672 29.45 -1.29 71.60
N THR A 673 28.74 -0.81 72.62
CA THR A 673 27.27 -0.87 72.66
C THR A 673 26.69 0.42 72.08
N VAL A 674 25.87 0.31 71.04
CA VAL A 674 25.25 1.42 70.32
C VAL A 674 23.73 1.40 70.48
N GLU A 675 23.11 2.57 70.53
CA GLU A 675 21.65 2.73 70.50
C GLU A 675 21.08 2.46 69.09
N ALA A 676 19.77 2.13 69.02
CA ALA A 676 19.05 1.86 67.78
C ALA A 676 19.25 2.95 66.71
N GLY A 677 19.41 2.54 65.45
CA GLY A 677 19.57 3.46 64.33
C GLY A 677 20.57 3.01 63.27
N VAL A 678 20.65 3.80 62.19
CA VAL A 678 21.65 3.66 61.12
C VAL A 678 22.91 4.44 61.47
N ARG A 679 24.06 3.83 61.26
CA ARG A 679 25.38 4.37 61.56
C ARG A 679 26.31 4.16 60.36
N SER A 680 27.32 5.02 60.25
CA SER A 680 28.32 4.97 59.19
C SER A 680 29.70 4.91 59.81
N LEU A 681 30.57 4.05 59.28
CA LEU A 681 31.96 3.93 59.70
C LEU A 681 32.88 4.00 58.47
N THR A 682 34.05 4.62 58.66
CA THR A 682 35.07 4.73 57.61
C THR A 682 36.23 3.82 57.95
N PHE A 683 36.61 2.96 57.02
CA PHE A 683 37.83 2.16 57.10
C PHE A 683 38.93 2.85 56.31
N ASP A 684 39.98 3.32 57.00
CA ASP A 684 41.20 3.83 56.38
C ASP A 684 42.28 2.75 56.38
N ALA A 685 42.64 2.29 55.18
CA ALA A 685 43.65 1.27 54.97
C ALA A 685 44.99 1.85 54.52
N ALA A 686 45.30 3.13 54.75
CA ALA A 686 46.52 3.81 54.26
C ALA A 686 47.84 3.10 54.58
N ASN A 687 47.89 2.31 55.66
CA ASN A 687 49.09 1.55 56.06
C ASN A 687 49.07 0.06 55.68
N LEU A 688 48.05 -0.42 54.96
CA LEU A 688 47.91 -1.82 54.54
C LEU A 688 48.30 -2.02 53.05
N PRO A 689 48.86 -3.17 52.64
CA PRO A 689 49.19 -3.43 51.24
C PRO A 689 47.92 -3.61 50.38
N SER A 690 47.98 -3.28 49.08
CA SER A 690 46.90 -3.60 48.12
C SER A 690 46.55 -5.08 48.15
N GLY A 691 45.26 -5.40 48.14
CA GLY A 691 44.79 -6.77 48.34
C GLY A 691 43.31 -6.87 48.70
N VAL A 692 42.87 -8.10 48.98
CA VAL A 692 41.50 -8.39 49.39
C VAL A 692 41.44 -8.50 50.92
N TYR A 693 40.44 -7.85 51.51
CA TYR A 693 40.14 -7.87 52.94
C TYR A 693 38.68 -8.28 53.16
N VAL A 694 38.38 -8.81 54.33
CA VAL A 694 37.02 -9.19 54.72
C VAL A 694 36.63 -8.41 55.96
N ALA A 695 35.53 -7.66 55.89
CA ALA A 695 34.91 -7.08 57.08
C ALA A 695 33.83 -8.03 57.59
N THR A 696 33.89 -8.36 58.88
CA THR A 696 32.92 -9.21 59.57
C THR A 696 32.24 -8.38 60.65
N ALA A 697 30.92 -8.23 60.54
CA ALA A 697 30.10 -7.66 61.60
C ALA A 697 29.49 -8.77 62.45
N SER A 698 29.54 -8.60 63.77
CA SER A 698 28.85 -9.38 64.79
C SER A 698 28.07 -8.40 65.66
N MET A 699 26.75 -8.53 65.70
CA MET A 699 25.86 -7.65 66.44
C MET A 699 24.98 -8.48 67.36
N GLN A 700 24.79 -8.04 68.60
CA GLN A 700 23.90 -8.67 69.56
C GLN A 700 22.99 -7.66 70.24
N GLY A 701 21.68 -7.82 70.10
CA GLY A 701 20.68 -7.04 70.80
C GLY A 701 20.77 -7.25 72.32
N THR A 702 20.86 -6.16 73.09
CA THR A 702 20.97 -6.23 74.55
C THR A 702 19.61 -6.46 75.24
N GLU A 703 18.51 -6.20 74.53
CA GLU A 703 17.15 -6.39 75.02
C GLU A 703 16.57 -7.73 74.56
N THR A 704 16.68 -8.05 73.27
CA THR A 704 16.12 -9.28 72.70
C THR A 704 17.08 -10.46 72.69
N GLY A 705 18.39 -10.23 72.82
CA GLY A 705 19.42 -11.27 72.70
C GLY A 705 19.67 -11.75 71.26
N LEU A 706 19.01 -11.17 70.25
CA LEU A 706 19.17 -11.51 68.84
C LEU A 706 20.60 -11.29 68.37
N THR A 707 21.16 -12.24 67.62
CA THR A 707 22.49 -12.14 67.04
C THR A 707 22.44 -12.03 65.52
N PHE A 708 23.32 -11.22 64.96
CA PHE A 708 23.46 -11.03 63.52
C PHE A 708 24.95 -11.06 63.13
N THR A 709 25.26 -11.83 62.11
CA THR A 709 26.62 -11.88 61.54
C THR A 709 26.56 -11.70 60.03
N LYS A 710 27.32 -10.75 59.49
CA LYS A 710 27.43 -10.53 58.04
C LYS A 710 28.89 -10.25 57.67
N THR A 711 29.31 -10.80 56.54
CA THR A 711 30.64 -10.59 55.98
C THR A 711 30.55 -9.89 54.63
N ILE A 712 31.46 -8.97 54.38
CA ILE A 712 31.60 -8.30 53.07
C ILE A 712 33.05 -8.36 52.61
N ARG A 713 33.24 -8.58 51.30
CA ARG A 713 34.55 -8.59 50.65
C ARG A 713 34.91 -7.19 50.17
N MET A 714 36.06 -6.70 50.60
CA MET A 714 36.59 -5.37 50.26
C MET A 714 37.88 -5.51 49.45
N THR A 715 38.02 -4.76 48.37
CA THR A 715 39.22 -4.78 47.52
C THR A 715 39.96 -3.45 47.64
N LEU A 716 41.15 -3.46 48.24
CA LEU A 716 42.03 -2.29 48.31
C LEU A 716 42.93 -2.25 47.07
N SER A 717 42.84 -1.17 46.30
CA SER A 717 43.63 -0.96 45.08
C SER A 717 44.39 0.36 45.19
N LYS A 718 45.53 0.35 45.89
CA LYS A 718 46.45 1.49 45.96
C LYS A 718 47.35 1.58 44.75
#